data_AF-A0A086TG30-F1
#
_entry.id   AF-A0A086TG30-F1
#
_cell.length_a   1.000
_cell.length_b   1.000
_cell.length_c   1.000
_cell.angle_alpha   90.00
_cell.angle_beta   90.00
_cell.angle_gamma   90.00
#
_symmetry.space_group_name_H-M   'P 1'
#
loop_
_entity.id
_entity.type
_entity.pdbx_description
1 polymer ?
#
loop_
_entity_poly.entity_id
_entity_poly.type
_entity_poly.pdbx_seq_one_letter_code
_entity_poly.pdbx_strand_id
1 'polypeptide(L)'
;MASHFNNQSQDEPGSYASLPGLGSRGFVSHNMTDVKSRATSLKEPGCHPSRWIYELINNNFTTCDMFNRARSIALDVPFDWEHTHRLVVNGNQSFATDHRKVVSSVCLDCHFHFVFKISWDVSHTHELCQASRATWPMREDMYPWHHLAWAGSEPDHIVSAEHSHYYPLQAREHFACVAPPCTFQVTLDVSTPRLGSRWVNVLQDSETIMRELDKARKLEPERYQTATDEWSRQAPINLNTYLKDLLEGSEPHTKRSISKRNKRFAVVFGARSYPLFKELGFDETVDMVDGIDHGSFTPAYPMPSPNDDGHTDIGSYRGYIEDVRNEVQALIYRTGQAPEQPSLISTTLHAILGCTEVPGINGNALVYVERYKLLGVLPNQPPEVVANAYFRQWELLPSKRKQLIDALMHVAFDCGDEGLSHFAMTQSSLFDSQLEVQGSTDDDGVVNEALLYLGLAPPNKYPVDAIVEAFRKKLREKPADASTAREMLMQIAQSSKDDNYQANLLMEVDKLSLATAKYVLGIKESEPEVAWLKYGEDLLENTSEPAERSFLVEAYATLAEHASLGAVATKAQHLREKYLGQMPVPEEPLGDQTLPVGLNNIGNTCYLNSLLQYLYTVRAVREIVTNYEAFKLDLSDDSIQKRRLGGNRMEMDRGEAVVAQAFVQELAELFHMLRTSDKKATRPSQRLANAVLLSTRRLLEDTKTDPAPTPVETTPPPLPARPSPVEREAPPSPPSSTPSLLPSDAATPSDLTLSSESHPTASRRSSSTLIEVEEDTLPPLVSMEDSTAIPSEKSAMQVDAKMLDAGISGDGMQKMTDDEPANVDVSMADVADESQEIDRKVLRALEHQTRSSGTDQQDVEEVIGSIISLLQAAIRPSHVDESTGIQYEKIIETFFVTTVNYTKKFGEKDYQHEISYDRSITAFPAPEGRCSLYDALGQNFDQQVLEESNLSRYTAIKTLPPILHVLIQRTQSAGTKNDNPVIIPETLYLDRYMDAPHDSPEFERRKRDWVLSSRLADLRKLEMEAGSADDYGALLERAGQARQVGPEGDEVQAEGADDPMAVDSLEEVDASQEEDWSFDGPVDDDYVLISKGRSESRAKAQLKDQEQGPEGIAEVEQKVRQMISEEIKEREQALEEDYNRSQEHPYQLEAVICHRGRLSSGHYWVWIRDFEDGVWRCYNDGEVGVETDTEKVLRDLSTGGEPYYLCYVRDKDKEELVSVPKREYASS
;
A
#
# COMPACT_ATOMS: atom_id res chain seq x y z
N MET A 1 -37.17 26.30 -27.41
CA MET A 1 -36.76 27.36 -26.46
C MET A 1 -35.82 26.65 -25.48
N ALA A 2 -34.51 26.92 -25.40
CA ALA A 2 -33.74 28.17 -25.48
C ALA A 2 -33.59 28.89 -24.13
N SER A 3 -32.59 28.44 -23.36
CA SER A 3 -31.86 29.17 -22.32
C SER A 3 -30.50 28.48 -22.20
N HIS A 4 -29.52 28.85 -23.03
CA HIS A 4 -28.50 29.83 -22.65
C HIS A 4 -27.84 29.50 -21.30
N PHE A 5 -26.84 28.61 -21.32
CA PHE A 5 -25.75 28.70 -20.36
C PHE A 5 -24.78 29.79 -20.81
N ASN A 6 -24.27 30.56 -19.86
CA ASN A 6 -23.56 31.81 -20.10
C ASN A 6 -22.13 31.70 -19.56
N ASN A 7 -21.15 31.46 -20.43
CA ASN A 7 -19.75 31.20 -20.05
C ASN A 7 -18.97 32.47 -19.67
N GLN A 8 -19.49 33.27 -18.72
CA GLN A 8 -18.78 34.41 -18.11
C GLN A 8 -19.20 34.62 -16.65
N SER A 9 -18.59 33.88 -15.71
CA SER A 9 -18.55 34.28 -14.29
C SER A 9 -17.44 33.53 -13.50
N GLN A 10 -16.30 34.21 -13.36
CA GLN A 10 -15.33 34.15 -12.24
C GLN A 10 -14.61 32.82 -11.92
N ASP A 11 -13.32 32.96 -11.63
CA ASP A 11 -12.39 31.88 -11.28
C ASP A 11 -12.58 31.40 -9.83
N GLU A 12 -12.93 30.13 -9.63
CA GLU A 12 -12.45 29.32 -8.50
C GLU A 12 -12.01 27.94 -9.01
N PRO A 13 -10.83 27.43 -8.61
CA PRO A 13 -10.33 26.14 -9.08
C PRO A 13 -11.09 24.98 -8.44
N GLY A 14 -11.73 24.15 -9.26
CA GLY A 14 -12.50 22.99 -8.82
C GLY A 14 -11.65 21.97 -8.05
N SER A 15 -12.12 21.57 -6.87
CA SER A 15 -11.37 20.70 -5.94
C SER A 15 -11.41 19.21 -6.37
N TYR A 16 -10.44 18.81 -7.20
CA TYR A 16 -10.05 17.41 -7.38
C TYR A 16 -8.52 17.33 -7.55
N ALA A 17 -7.91 16.22 -7.13
CA ALA A 17 -6.46 15.97 -7.16
C ALA A 17 -5.57 16.96 -6.35
N SER A 18 -5.76 17.01 -5.02
CA SER A 18 -4.72 17.50 -4.10
C SER A 18 -3.77 16.36 -3.70
N LEU A 19 -2.50 16.44 -4.08
CA LEU A 19 -1.47 15.47 -3.69
C LEU A 19 -1.23 15.47 -2.16
N PRO A 20 -0.94 14.31 -1.54
CA PRO A 20 -0.74 14.20 -0.10
C PRO A 20 0.56 14.91 0.34
N GLY A 21 0.41 16.14 0.82
CA GLY A 21 1.50 16.98 1.33
C GLY A 21 1.28 18.49 1.14
N LEU A 22 0.49 18.91 0.16
CA LEU A 22 0.33 20.34 -0.21
C LEU A 22 -1.11 20.86 -0.20
N GLY A 23 -2.08 20.09 0.30
CA GLY A 23 -3.28 20.68 0.88
C GLY A 23 -2.92 21.44 2.16
N SER A 24 -3.32 22.71 2.28
CA SER A 24 -3.14 23.47 3.53
C SER A 24 -3.91 22.78 4.65
N ARG A 25 -3.19 22.06 5.52
CA ARG A 25 -3.78 21.45 6.72
C ARG A 25 -4.28 22.56 7.64
N GLY A 26 -5.58 22.83 7.58
CA GLY A 26 -6.28 23.47 8.69
C GLY A 26 -5.93 22.72 9.97
N PHE A 27 -5.58 23.45 11.03
CA PHE A 27 -5.04 22.84 12.24
C PHE A 27 -6.11 21.95 12.90
N VAL A 28 -6.02 20.64 12.69
CA VAL A 28 -6.89 19.66 13.35
C VAL A 28 -6.39 19.47 14.77
N SER A 29 -7.22 19.81 15.74
CA SER A 29 -7.03 19.52 17.15
C SER A 29 -6.83 18.01 17.36
N HIS A 30 -5.77 17.64 18.08
CA HIS A 30 -5.44 16.24 18.41
C HIS A 30 -5.73 16.02 19.90
N ASN A 31 -6.98 15.67 20.20
CA ASN A 31 -7.46 15.51 21.57
C ASN A 31 -7.28 14.05 21.98
N MET A 32 -6.43 13.81 22.98
CA MET A 32 -6.06 12.47 23.45
C MET A 32 -6.51 12.28 24.90
N THR A 33 -7.43 11.33 25.12
CA THR A 33 -7.79 10.84 26.45
C THR A 33 -6.97 9.59 26.78
N ASP A 34 -6.89 9.19 28.06
CA ASP A 34 -6.17 7.98 28.47
C ASP A 34 -6.71 6.70 27.83
N VAL A 35 -8.01 6.65 27.51
CA VAL A 35 -8.61 5.52 26.79
C VAL A 35 -8.22 5.53 25.32
N LYS A 36 -8.17 6.71 24.69
CA LYS A 36 -7.76 6.87 23.29
C LYS A 36 -6.27 6.59 23.10
N SER A 37 -5.41 7.00 24.03
CA SER A 37 -3.98 6.70 24.00
C SER A 37 -3.72 5.20 24.18
N ARG A 38 -4.48 4.48 25.04
CA ARG A 38 -4.48 3.01 25.07
C ARG A 38 -4.84 2.42 23.70
N ALA A 39 -5.96 2.83 23.09
CA ALA A 39 -6.40 2.31 21.79
C ALA A 39 -5.37 2.50 20.66
N THR A 40 -4.85 3.72 20.48
CA THR A 40 -3.82 3.99 19.45
C THR A 40 -2.50 3.27 19.73
N SER A 41 -2.20 2.93 20.99
CA SER A 41 -0.99 2.16 21.35
C SER A 41 -1.10 0.67 21.03
N LEU A 42 -2.31 0.09 21.13
CA LEU A 42 -2.55 -1.34 20.86
C LEU A 42 -2.44 -1.68 19.37
N LYS A 43 -2.82 -0.76 18.47
CA LYS A 43 -2.85 -0.98 17.00
C LYS A 43 -3.72 -2.18 16.57
N GLU A 44 -4.81 -2.41 17.30
CA GLU A 44 -5.89 -3.29 16.85
C GLU A 44 -6.84 -2.54 15.91
N PRO A 45 -7.54 -3.21 14.97
CA PRO A 45 -8.51 -2.55 14.11
C PRO A 45 -9.64 -1.89 14.91
N GLY A 46 -10.16 -0.78 14.38
CA GLY A 46 -11.42 -0.19 14.82
C GLY A 46 -12.60 -0.64 13.97
N CYS A 47 -13.79 -0.13 14.27
CA CYS A 47 -14.99 -0.35 13.47
C CYS A 47 -16.01 0.80 13.55
N HIS A 48 -16.88 0.88 12.55
CA HIS A 48 -18.04 1.77 12.57
C HIS A 48 -19.05 1.33 13.65
N PRO A 49 -19.69 2.23 14.41
CA PRO A 49 -20.58 1.85 15.51
C PRO A 49 -21.70 0.85 15.16
N SER A 50 -22.30 0.89 13.96
CA SER A 50 -23.28 -0.12 13.55
C SER A 50 -22.67 -1.54 13.52
N ARG A 51 -21.40 -1.68 13.14
CA ARG A 51 -20.63 -2.95 13.18
C ARG A 51 -20.39 -3.38 14.62
N TRP A 52 -19.96 -2.46 15.48
CA TRP A 52 -19.77 -2.70 16.92
C TRP A 52 -21.06 -3.20 17.61
N ILE A 53 -22.20 -2.57 17.31
CA ILE A 53 -23.52 -2.99 17.84
C ILE A 53 -23.89 -4.39 17.33
N TYR A 54 -23.64 -4.69 16.05
CA TYR A 54 -23.91 -6.01 15.49
C TYR A 54 -23.06 -7.12 16.13
N GLU A 55 -21.75 -6.89 16.31
CA GLU A 55 -20.82 -7.84 16.91
C GLU A 55 -21.13 -8.12 18.38
N LEU A 56 -21.45 -7.07 19.14
CA LEU A 56 -21.95 -7.15 20.52
C LEU A 56 -23.22 -8.01 20.61
N ILE A 57 -24.20 -7.75 19.73
CA ILE A 57 -25.49 -8.44 19.74
C ILE A 57 -25.33 -9.92 19.32
N ASN A 58 -24.35 -10.26 18.48
CA ASN A 58 -24.14 -11.62 17.99
C ASN A 58 -23.02 -12.40 18.71
N ASN A 59 -22.58 -11.95 19.90
CA ASN A 59 -21.61 -12.66 20.75
C ASN A 59 -20.28 -12.95 19.99
N ASN A 60 -19.86 -12.01 19.12
CA ASN A 60 -18.74 -12.22 18.18
C ASN A 60 -18.05 -10.89 17.85
N PHE A 61 -17.22 -10.39 18.77
CA PHE A 61 -16.34 -9.25 18.53
C PHE A 61 -15.12 -9.67 17.71
N THR A 62 -14.79 -8.87 16.70
CA THR A 62 -13.60 -9.06 15.86
C THR A 62 -12.31 -8.60 16.58
N THR A 63 -12.42 -7.75 17.61
CA THR A 63 -11.30 -6.97 18.17
C THR A 63 -11.02 -7.19 19.66
N CYS A 64 -11.89 -7.89 20.40
CA CYS A 64 -11.61 -8.26 21.79
C CYS A 64 -12.19 -9.64 22.14
N ASP A 65 -11.49 -10.37 22.98
CA ASP A 65 -11.80 -11.76 23.33
C ASP A 65 -12.77 -11.90 24.52
N MET A 66 -13.38 -10.80 25.00
CA MET A 66 -14.30 -10.72 26.15
C MET A 66 -15.29 -11.90 26.20
N PHE A 67 -15.90 -12.22 25.06
CA PHE A 67 -16.85 -13.33 24.93
C PHE A 67 -16.16 -14.70 25.09
N ASN A 68 -14.98 -14.90 24.50
CA ASN A 68 -14.19 -16.13 24.65
C ASN A 68 -13.74 -16.32 26.11
N ARG A 69 -13.31 -15.25 26.80
CA ARG A 69 -12.88 -15.31 28.21
C ARG A 69 -14.01 -15.72 29.16
N ALA A 70 -15.24 -15.27 28.91
CA ALA A 70 -16.37 -15.68 29.73
C ALA A 70 -16.97 -17.05 29.34
N ARG A 71 -16.70 -17.59 28.13
CA ARG A 71 -16.98 -19.01 27.79
C ARG A 71 -16.08 -19.99 28.54
N SER A 72 -14.86 -19.60 28.91
CA SER A 72 -13.94 -20.48 29.67
C SER A 72 -14.18 -20.49 31.19
N ILE A 73 -15.04 -19.60 31.70
CA ILE A 73 -15.39 -19.52 33.12
C ILE A 73 -16.68 -20.31 33.39
N ALA A 74 -16.61 -21.28 34.31
CA ALA A 74 -17.78 -22.07 34.74
C ALA A 74 -18.69 -21.26 35.70
N LEU A 75 -19.62 -20.48 35.14
CA LEU A 75 -20.58 -19.66 35.86
C LEU A 75 -21.88 -20.43 36.22
N ASP A 76 -22.45 -20.22 37.41
CA ASP A 76 -23.78 -20.72 37.78
C ASP A 76 -24.89 -19.83 37.20
N VAL A 77 -25.11 -19.95 35.88
CA VAL A 77 -26.10 -19.17 35.14
C VAL A 77 -27.36 -19.98 34.82
N PRO A 78 -28.57 -19.40 34.99
CA PRO A 78 -29.84 -20.12 34.79
C PRO A 78 -30.11 -20.51 33.34
N PHE A 79 -29.46 -19.83 32.40
CA PHE A 79 -29.63 -20.02 30.96
C PHE A 79 -28.28 -19.85 30.27
N ASP A 80 -28.11 -20.55 29.15
CA ASP A 80 -26.98 -20.36 28.25
C ASP A 80 -27.00 -18.94 27.64
N TRP A 81 -25.81 -18.45 27.33
CA TRP A 81 -25.53 -17.13 26.76
C TRP A 81 -24.96 -17.19 25.34
N GLU A 82 -24.69 -18.38 24.79
CA GLU A 82 -24.27 -18.58 23.39
C GLU A 82 -25.46 -18.41 22.41
N HIS A 83 -25.96 -17.18 22.30
CA HIS A 83 -27.04 -16.81 21.39
C HIS A 83 -27.00 -15.30 21.04
N THR A 84 -27.73 -14.90 20.01
CA THR A 84 -27.92 -13.47 19.67
C THR A 84 -28.69 -12.74 20.78
N HIS A 85 -28.07 -11.77 21.43
CA HIS A 85 -28.56 -11.10 22.62
C HIS A 85 -29.69 -10.08 22.36
N ARG A 86 -30.87 -10.32 22.93
CA ARG A 86 -32.01 -9.40 22.88
C ARG A 86 -32.02 -8.47 24.10
N LEU A 87 -31.25 -7.40 24.02
CA LEU A 87 -31.06 -6.43 25.11
C LEU A 87 -32.23 -5.45 25.23
N VAL A 88 -32.71 -5.23 26.45
CA VAL A 88 -33.80 -4.31 26.82
C VAL A 88 -33.33 -3.33 27.90
N VAL A 89 -33.71 -2.05 27.79
CA VAL A 89 -33.24 -0.97 28.67
C VAL A 89 -33.84 -1.04 30.08
N ASN A 90 -32.99 -0.98 31.10
CA ASN A 90 -33.37 -0.74 32.49
C ASN A 90 -33.49 0.78 32.72
N GLY A 91 -34.72 1.31 32.68
CA GLY A 91 -34.99 2.75 32.64
C GLY A 91 -34.45 3.52 33.84
N ASN A 92 -34.63 3.03 35.07
CA ASN A 92 -34.29 3.77 36.30
C ASN A 92 -32.76 3.92 36.51
N GLN A 93 -31.97 3.01 35.97
CA GLN A 93 -30.50 3.05 36.02
C GLN A 93 -29.88 3.75 34.79
N SER A 94 -30.70 4.15 33.82
CA SER A 94 -30.25 4.75 32.57
C SER A 94 -30.44 6.27 32.60
N PHE A 95 -29.34 7.02 32.56
CA PHE A 95 -29.34 8.48 32.71
C PHE A 95 -28.40 9.16 31.71
N ALA A 96 -28.59 10.46 31.49
CA ALA A 96 -27.72 11.27 30.65
C ALA A 96 -27.49 12.64 31.29
N THR A 97 -26.22 13.05 31.34
CA THR A 97 -25.77 14.41 31.64
C THR A 97 -25.12 15.00 30.37
N ASP A 98 -24.73 16.28 30.42
CA ASP A 98 -24.14 17.01 29.28
C ASP A 98 -22.85 16.40 28.70
N HIS A 99 -22.21 15.46 29.41
CA HIS A 99 -20.91 14.88 29.07
C HIS A 99 -20.78 13.37 29.34
N ARG A 100 -21.81 12.73 29.88
CA ARG A 100 -21.83 11.31 30.21
C ARG A 100 -23.22 10.73 30.05
N LYS A 101 -23.32 9.58 29.38
CA LYS A 101 -24.55 8.80 29.26
C LYS A 101 -24.32 7.38 29.76
N VAL A 102 -25.19 6.92 30.66
CA VAL A 102 -25.18 5.54 31.14
C VAL A 102 -26.48 4.88 30.68
N VAL A 103 -26.38 3.70 30.08
CA VAL A 103 -27.53 2.88 29.73
C VAL A 103 -27.32 1.49 30.32
N SER A 104 -28.16 1.11 31.26
CA SER A 104 -28.21 -0.24 31.84
C SER A 104 -29.20 -1.08 31.03
N SER A 105 -28.89 -2.36 30.78
CA SER A 105 -29.74 -3.25 30.01
C SER A 105 -29.58 -4.71 30.41
N VAL A 106 -30.65 -5.49 30.23
CA VAL A 106 -30.66 -6.94 30.47
C VAL A 106 -31.00 -7.69 29.18
N CYS A 107 -30.42 -8.86 28.98
CA CYS A 107 -30.75 -9.75 27.89
C CYS A 107 -31.98 -10.63 28.22
N LEU A 108 -32.99 -10.65 27.35
CA LEU A 108 -34.23 -11.40 27.58
C LEU A 108 -34.05 -12.92 27.68
N ASP A 109 -33.01 -13.47 27.03
CA ASP A 109 -32.87 -14.91 26.86
C ASP A 109 -31.77 -15.52 27.76
N CYS A 110 -30.64 -14.84 28.01
CA CYS A 110 -29.60 -15.29 28.95
C CYS A 110 -29.55 -14.55 30.29
N HIS A 111 -30.32 -13.48 30.46
CA HIS A 111 -30.38 -12.64 31.68
C HIS A 111 -29.09 -11.91 32.08
N PHE A 112 -28.01 -11.98 31.29
CA PHE A 112 -26.82 -11.16 31.52
C PHE A 112 -27.16 -9.66 31.39
N HIS A 113 -26.49 -8.84 32.20
CA HIS A 113 -26.65 -7.38 32.21
C HIS A 113 -25.45 -6.70 31.57
N PHE A 114 -25.75 -5.82 30.62
CA PHE A 114 -24.79 -5.04 29.84
C PHE A 114 -25.01 -3.56 30.14
N VAL A 115 -23.99 -2.90 30.68
CA VAL A 115 -24.04 -1.48 31.07
C VAL A 115 -23.08 -0.67 30.20
N PHE A 116 -23.65 0.22 29.40
CA PHE A 116 -22.92 1.11 28.50
C PHE A 116 -22.63 2.43 29.22
N LYS A 117 -21.37 2.68 29.56
CA LYS A 117 -20.89 3.93 30.17
C LYS A 117 -20.17 4.76 29.10
N ILE A 118 -20.88 5.74 28.55
CA ILE A 118 -20.44 6.57 27.42
C ILE A 118 -20.07 7.95 27.94
N SER A 119 -18.97 8.54 27.46
CA SER A 119 -18.49 9.84 27.92
C SER A 119 -17.65 10.57 26.87
N TRP A 120 -17.49 11.88 27.05
CA TRP A 120 -16.60 12.75 26.29
C TRP A 120 -16.16 13.94 27.16
N ASP A 121 -15.16 14.69 26.70
CA ASP A 121 -14.75 15.93 27.39
C ASP A 121 -15.74 17.06 27.09
N VAL A 122 -16.26 17.70 28.14
CA VAL A 122 -17.19 18.84 28.08
C VAL A 122 -16.68 19.94 27.14
N SER A 123 -15.38 20.27 27.25
CA SER A 123 -14.75 21.38 26.52
C SER A 123 -14.64 21.11 25.01
N HIS A 124 -14.59 19.83 24.62
CA HIS A 124 -14.45 19.37 23.24
C HIS A 124 -15.76 18.87 22.61
N THR A 125 -16.92 19.15 23.23
CA THR A 125 -18.25 18.68 22.76
C THR A 125 -18.58 19.09 21.31
N HIS A 126 -18.04 20.21 20.83
CA HIS A 126 -18.23 20.70 19.45
C HIS A 126 -17.29 20.02 18.42
N GLU A 127 -16.27 19.31 18.90
CA GLU A 127 -15.26 18.58 18.12
C GLU A 127 -15.57 17.08 17.98
N LEU A 128 -16.71 16.63 18.51
CA LEU A 128 -17.24 15.28 18.33
C LEU A 128 -17.62 15.01 16.85
N CYS A 129 -17.60 13.72 16.48
CA CYS A 129 -18.05 13.27 15.17
C CYS A 129 -19.56 13.52 15.00
N GLN A 130 -19.99 13.99 13.83
CA GLN A 130 -21.37 14.39 13.59
C GLN A 130 -21.80 14.04 12.15
N ALA A 131 -22.79 13.18 11.99
CA ALA A 131 -23.22 12.67 10.69
C ALA A 131 -23.70 13.77 9.71
N SER A 132 -24.10 14.93 10.22
CA SER A 132 -24.40 16.14 9.44
C SER A 132 -23.19 16.74 8.70
N ARG A 133 -21.97 16.26 8.96
CA ARG A 133 -20.73 16.62 8.26
C ARG A 133 -20.41 15.65 7.10
N ALA A 134 -21.27 14.68 6.82
CA ALA A 134 -21.08 13.75 5.71
C ALA A 134 -21.36 14.45 4.36
N THR A 135 -20.36 14.48 3.49
CA THR A 135 -20.47 14.89 2.09
C THR A 135 -19.62 13.97 1.21
N TRP A 136 -20.07 13.76 -0.02
CA TRP A 136 -19.37 12.98 -1.03
C TRP A 136 -18.84 13.90 -2.15
N PRO A 137 -17.59 13.75 -2.63
CA PRO A 137 -16.56 12.82 -2.16
C PRO A 137 -16.03 13.18 -0.78
N MET A 138 -15.69 12.17 0.03
CA MET A 138 -15.20 12.41 1.39
C MET A 138 -13.73 12.84 1.43
N ARG A 139 -13.44 13.88 2.23
CA ARG A 139 -12.09 14.38 2.55
C ARG A 139 -11.55 13.77 3.85
N GLU A 140 -10.22 13.67 3.93
CA GLU A 140 -9.47 13.17 5.10
C GLU A 140 -9.76 13.95 6.41
N ASP A 141 -9.96 15.27 6.30
CA ASP A 141 -10.16 16.22 7.39
C ASP A 141 -11.60 16.28 7.93
N MET A 142 -12.48 15.40 7.45
CA MET A 142 -13.86 15.29 7.93
C MET A 142 -14.06 14.09 8.86
N TYR A 143 -14.90 14.30 9.88
CA TYR A 143 -15.21 13.33 10.94
C TYR A 143 -16.74 13.16 11.08
N PRO A 144 -17.41 12.54 10.08
CA PRO A 144 -18.86 12.39 10.09
C PRO A 144 -19.34 11.33 11.11
N TRP A 145 -18.68 10.18 11.22
CA TRP A 145 -19.03 9.13 12.17
C TRP A 145 -17.86 8.77 13.07
N HIS A 146 -18.18 8.36 14.30
CA HIS A 146 -17.20 7.73 15.18
C HIS A 146 -16.62 6.47 14.53
N HIS A 147 -15.39 6.13 14.87
CA HIS A 147 -14.75 4.86 14.53
C HIS A 147 -14.12 4.32 15.80
N LEU A 148 -14.70 3.24 16.35
CA LEU A 148 -14.42 2.72 17.68
C LEU A 148 -13.31 1.68 17.61
N ALA A 149 -12.16 1.99 18.20
CA ALA A 149 -11.08 1.03 18.44
C ALA A 149 -11.11 0.55 19.90
N TRP A 150 -10.74 -0.71 20.13
CA TRP A 150 -10.61 -1.28 21.46
C TRP A 150 -9.39 -0.70 22.19
N ALA A 151 -9.55 -0.44 23.48
CA ALA A 151 -8.59 0.25 24.34
C ALA A 151 -8.06 -0.65 25.48
N GLY A 152 -8.23 -1.97 25.33
CA GLY A 152 -7.91 -2.98 26.34
C GLY A 152 -9.06 -3.26 27.31
N SER A 153 -9.01 -4.45 27.90
CA SER A 153 -9.82 -4.84 29.05
C SER A 153 -9.25 -4.25 30.33
N GLU A 154 -10.10 -3.96 31.31
CA GLU A 154 -9.63 -3.51 32.62
C GLU A 154 -9.17 -4.72 33.47
N PRO A 155 -8.01 -4.65 34.18
CA PRO A 155 -7.43 -5.81 34.86
C PRO A 155 -8.34 -6.51 35.89
N ASP A 156 -8.27 -7.84 35.94
CA ASP A 156 -9.08 -8.72 36.81
C ASP A 156 -9.08 -8.30 38.29
N HIS A 157 -7.98 -7.74 38.80
CA HIS A 157 -7.87 -7.31 40.19
C HIS A 157 -8.69 -6.03 40.49
N ILE A 158 -8.94 -5.18 39.48
CA ILE A 158 -9.81 -4.00 39.57
C ILE A 158 -11.27 -4.46 39.42
N VAL A 159 -11.55 -5.33 38.44
CA VAL A 159 -12.87 -5.96 38.26
C VAL A 159 -13.30 -6.69 39.55
N SER A 160 -12.40 -7.46 40.16
CA SER A 160 -12.64 -8.18 41.43
C SER A 160 -12.79 -7.26 42.64
N ALA A 161 -12.28 -6.02 42.59
CA ALA A 161 -12.44 -5.03 43.67
C ALA A 161 -13.80 -4.31 43.60
N GLU A 162 -14.37 -4.16 42.41
CA GLU A 162 -15.75 -3.67 42.22
C GLU A 162 -16.82 -4.79 42.30
N HIS A 163 -16.42 -6.05 42.11
CA HIS A 163 -17.32 -7.20 42.18
C HIS A 163 -17.99 -7.31 43.56
N SER A 164 -19.33 -7.30 43.56
CA SER A 164 -20.12 -7.36 44.79
C SER A 164 -21.43 -8.13 44.58
N HIS A 165 -22.10 -8.52 45.67
CA HIS A 165 -23.41 -9.19 45.62
C HIS A 165 -24.47 -8.39 44.83
N TYR A 166 -24.38 -7.05 44.82
CA TYR A 166 -25.29 -6.18 44.08
C TYR A 166 -24.79 -5.85 42.66
N TYR A 167 -23.53 -6.11 42.36
CA TYR A 167 -22.93 -5.89 41.05
C TYR A 167 -21.88 -6.98 40.74
N PRO A 168 -22.31 -8.16 40.28
CA PRO A 168 -21.42 -9.29 40.02
C PRO A 168 -20.74 -9.12 38.64
N LEU A 169 -19.90 -8.08 38.54
CA LEU A 169 -19.13 -7.73 37.35
C LEU A 169 -18.20 -8.89 36.95
N GLN A 170 -18.17 -9.18 35.64
CA GLN A 170 -17.33 -10.24 35.05
C GLN A 170 -16.26 -9.66 34.13
N ALA A 171 -16.62 -8.66 33.32
CA ALA A 171 -15.71 -8.01 32.39
C ALA A 171 -15.98 -6.52 32.29
N ARG A 172 -14.93 -5.75 31.99
CA ARG A 172 -14.99 -4.34 31.61
C ARG A 172 -14.10 -4.13 30.39
N GLU A 173 -14.71 -3.74 29.29
CA GLU A 173 -14.02 -3.41 28.04
C GLU A 173 -14.09 -1.91 27.77
N HIS A 174 -12.99 -1.36 27.25
CA HIS A 174 -12.93 0.04 26.86
C HIS A 174 -12.78 0.20 25.35
N PHE A 175 -13.45 1.21 24.79
CA PHE A 175 -13.37 1.59 23.38
C PHE A 175 -13.29 3.11 23.25
N ALA A 176 -12.54 3.61 22.27
CA ALA A 176 -12.39 5.04 22.01
C ALA A 176 -12.59 5.37 20.53
N CYS A 177 -13.09 6.58 20.26
CA CYS A 177 -13.15 7.11 18.90
C CYS A 177 -11.75 7.56 18.44
N VAL A 178 -11.27 6.97 17.34
CA VAL A 178 -9.91 7.22 16.81
C VAL A 178 -9.75 8.64 16.26
N ALA A 179 -10.79 9.17 15.60
CA ALA A 179 -10.79 10.50 14.94
C ALA A 179 -10.08 11.59 15.78
N PRO A 180 -9.00 12.24 15.29
CA PRO A 180 -8.12 13.09 16.09
C PRO A 180 -8.80 14.13 17.01
N PRO A 181 -9.82 14.90 16.58
CA PRO A 181 -10.43 15.91 17.45
C PRO A 181 -11.50 15.34 18.41
N CYS A 182 -11.91 14.09 18.23
CA CYS A 182 -13.01 13.51 19.01
C CYS A 182 -12.52 12.90 20.34
N THR A 183 -13.16 13.27 21.46
CA THR A 183 -12.89 12.73 22.81
C THR A 183 -13.88 11.64 23.25
N PHE A 184 -14.70 11.14 22.33
CA PHE A 184 -15.76 10.16 22.62
C PHE A 184 -15.20 8.78 22.99
N GLN A 185 -15.68 8.22 24.10
CA GLN A 185 -15.27 6.90 24.60
C GLN A 185 -16.45 6.12 25.20
N VAL A 186 -16.42 4.81 25.02
CA VAL A 186 -17.42 3.84 25.49
C VAL A 186 -16.73 2.85 26.42
N THR A 187 -17.30 2.61 27.59
CA THR A 187 -16.92 1.51 28.47
C THR A 187 -18.10 0.56 28.60
N LEU A 188 -17.86 -0.72 28.34
CA LEU A 188 -18.85 -1.79 28.42
C LEU A 188 -18.56 -2.64 29.66
N ASP A 189 -19.44 -2.58 30.65
CA ASP A 189 -19.44 -3.50 31.78
C ASP A 189 -20.41 -4.67 31.49
N VAL A 190 -19.97 -5.91 31.71
CA VAL A 190 -20.80 -7.12 31.61
C VAL A 190 -20.85 -7.82 32.97
N SER A 191 -22.05 -8.14 33.44
CA SER A 191 -22.30 -8.76 34.76
C SER A 191 -23.32 -9.89 34.69
N THR A 192 -23.17 -10.88 35.57
CA THR A 192 -24.03 -12.08 35.60
C THR A 192 -25.46 -11.79 36.06
N PRO A 193 -26.43 -12.68 35.75
CA PRO A 193 -27.76 -12.68 36.36
C PRO A 193 -27.69 -12.65 37.91
N ARG A 194 -28.60 -11.92 38.54
CA ARG A 194 -28.77 -11.84 40.00
C ARG A 194 -29.59 -13.01 40.53
N LEU A 195 -30.45 -13.62 39.71
CA LEU A 195 -31.16 -14.87 40.00
C LEU A 195 -30.42 -16.09 39.45
N GLY A 196 -29.55 -16.68 40.28
CA GLY A 196 -28.87 -17.94 39.94
C GLY A 196 -29.83 -19.12 39.70
N SER A 197 -29.32 -20.15 39.01
CA SER A 197 -30.07 -21.31 38.47
C SER A 197 -31.04 -21.96 39.45
N ARG A 198 -30.64 -22.08 40.72
CA ARG A 198 -31.47 -22.61 41.80
C ARG A 198 -32.82 -21.89 41.93
N TRP A 199 -32.83 -20.56 41.81
CA TRP A 199 -34.03 -19.76 42.03
C TRP A 199 -34.94 -19.68 40.82
N VAL A 200 -34.38 -19.63 39.60
CA VAL A 200 -35.16 -19.74 38.37
C VAL A 200 -35.92 -21.07 38.33
N ASN A 201 -35.26 -22.19 38.66
CA ASN A 201 -35.91 -23.50 38.78
C ASN A 201 -37.05 -23.51 39.81
N VAL A 202 -36.85 -22.94 41.01
CA VAL A 202 -37.88 -22.84 42.06
C VAL A 202 -39.08 -21.95 41.65
N LEU A 203 -38.86 -20.98 40.76
CA LEU A 203 -39.91 -20.09 40.22
C LEU A 203 -40.64 -20.69 39.01
N GLN A 204 -40.05 -21.67 38.31
CA GLN A 204 -40.64 -22.33 37.13
C GLN A 204 -41.24 -23.72 37.41
N ASP A 205 -40.99 -24.31 38.59
CA ASP A 205 -41.53 -25.61 39.02
C ASP A 205 -43.05 -25.58 39.30
N SER A 206 -43.82 -25.48 38.22
CA SER A 206 -45.27 -25.48 38.22
C SER A 206 -45.88 -26.79 38.75
N GLU A 207 -45.21 -27.92 38.59
CA GLU A 207 -45.65 -29.19 39.15
C GLU A 207 -45.61 -29.18 40.68
N THR A 208 -44.51 -28.74 41.31
CA THR A 208 -44.43 -28.71 42.77
C THR A 208 -45.34 -27.63 43.34
N ILE A 209 -45.57 -26.50 42.65
CA ILE A 209 -46.63 -25.55 43.03
C ILE A 209 -48.01 -26.23 42.98
N MET A 210 -48.32 -27.00 41.93
CA MET A 210 -49.59 -27.72 41.79
C MET A 210 -49.75 -28.84 42.84
N ARG A 211 -48.68 -29.59 43.14
CA ARG A 211 -48.64 -30.61 44.21
C ARG A 211 -48.85 -30.01 45.60
N GLU A 212 -48.33 -28.80 45.88
CA GLU A 212 -48.64 -28.08 47.13
C GLU A 212 -50.06 -27.50 47.16
N LEU A 213 -50.58 -26.99 46.02
CA LEU A 213 -51.97 -26.55 45.91
C LEU A 213 -52.95 -27.68 46.24
N ASP A 214 -52.70 -28.88 45.72
CA ASP A 214 -53.53 -30.06 45.97
C ASP A 214 -53.42 -30.60 47.40
N LYS A 215 -52.25 -30.50 48.04
CA LYS A 215 -52.12 -30.76 49.48
C LYS A 215 -52.94 -29.74 50.29
N ALA A 216 -52.82 -28.45 49.97
CA ALA A 216 -53.54 -27.37 50.64
C ALA A 216 -55.06 -27.51 50.51
N ARG A 217 -55.57 -27.86 49.32
CA ARG A 217 -56.98 -28.21 49.06
C ARG A 217 -57.47 -29.40 49.89
N LYS A 218 -56.63 -30.43 50.09
CA LYS A 218 -56.97 -31.62 50.89
C LYS A 218 -56.95 -31.36 52.40
N LEU A 219 -56.10 -30.44 52.87
CA LEU A 219 -55.97 -30.10 54.29
C LEU A 219 -56.97 -29.04 54.76
N GLU A 220 -57.22 -27.99 53.97
CA GLU A 220 -58.11 -26.88 54.32
C GLU A 220 -59.08 -26.55 53.16
N PRO A 221 -60.01 -27.44 52.78
CA PRO A 221 -60.84 -27.29 51.58
C PRO A 221 -61.65 -25.98 51.54
N GLU A 222 -62.23 -25.55 52.65
CA GLU A 222 -62.95 -24.26 52.74
C GLU A 222 -62.04 -23.05 52.50
N ARG A 223 -60.76 -23.14 52.88
CA ARG A 223 -59.78 -22.05 52.71
C ARG A 223 -59.36 -21.91 51.25
N TYR A 224 -59.27 -22.99 50.49
CA TYR A 224 -58.75 -23.01 49.11
C TYR A 224 -59.81 -23.22 48.02
N GLN A 225 -61.10 -23.19 48.35
CA GLN A 225 -62.22 -23.38 47.41
C GLN A 225 -62.18 -22.47 46.16
N THR A 226 -61.59 -21.27 46.25
CA THR A 226 -61.45 -20.31 45.14
C THR A 226 -60.08 -20.30 44.46
N ALA A 227 -59.19 -21.25 44.79
CA ALA A 227 -57.86 -21.34 44.20
C ALA A 227 -57.87 -22.16 42.89
N THR A 228 -57.42 -21.55 41.80
CA THR A 228 -57.35 -22.15 40.46
C THR A 228 -55.97 -22.74 40.18
N ASP A 229 -55.92 -23.74 39.29
CA ASP A 229 -54.67 -24.42 38.92
C ASP A 229 -53.65 -23.47 38.24
N GLU A 230 -54.13 -22.36 37.69
CA GLU A 230 -53.32 -21.27 37.14
C GLU A 230 -52.32 -20.68 38.16
N TRP A 231 -52.55 -20.84 39.48
CA TRP A 231 -51.57 -20.46 40.49
C TRP A 231 -50.22 -21.16 40.30
N SER A 232 -50.20 -22.33 39.66
CA SER A 232 -48.98 -23.07 39.28
C SER A 232 -48.03 -22.30 38.35
N ARG A 233 -48.54 -21.34 37.57
CA ARG A 233 -47.75 -20.53 36.63
C ARG A 233 -47.48 -19.11 37.12
N GLN A 234 -48.04 -18.71 38.26
CA GLN A 234 -48.05 -17.32 38.73
C GLN A 234 -46.85 -16.94 39.63
N ALA A 235 -45.85 -17.82 39.83
CA ALA A 235 -44.69 -17.51 40.68
C ALA A 235 -43.88 -16.29 40.21
N PRO A 236 -43.44 -16.18 38.94
CA PRO A 236 -42.74 -14.99 38.45
C PRO A 236 -43.61 -13.73 38.54
N ILE A 237 -44.89 -13.81 38.14
CA ILE A 237 -45.84 -12.69 38.17
C ILE A 237 -46.03 -12.15 39.60
N ASN A 238 -46.15 -13.04 40.59
CA ASN A 238 -46.27 -12.67 41.99
C ASN A 238 -44.98 -12.02 42.52
N LEU A 239 -43.81 -12.54 42.13
CA LEU A 239 -42.52 -11.97 42.54
C LEU A 239 -42.30 -10.58 41.94
N ASN A 240 -42.55 -10.37 40.64
CA ASN A 240 -42.54 -9.05 40.01
C ASN A 240 -43.53 -8.08 40.70
N THR A 241 -44.68 -8.56 41.17
CA THR A 241 -45.62 -7.73 41.94
C THR A 241 -45.02 -7.30 43.29
N TYR A 242 -44.41 -8.22 44.05
CA TYR A 242 -43.76 -7.86 45.33
C TYR A 242 -42.55 -6.93 45.14
N LEU A 243 -41.75 -7.13 44.09
CA LEU A 243 -40.61 -6.26 43.77
C LEU A 243 -41.07 -4.88 43.25
N LYS A 244 -42.20 -4.82 42.52
CA LYS A 244 -42.84 -3.55 42.12
C LYS A 244 -43.33 -2.77 43.34
N ASP A 245 -44.13 -3.40 44.20
CA ASP A 245 -44.63 -2.81 45.46
C ASP A 245 -43.47 -2.30 46.35
N LEU A 246 -42.32 -2.97 46.31
CA LEU A 246 -41.11 -2.58 47.05
C LEU A 246 -40.40 -1.35 46.46
N LEU A 247 -40.41 -1.18 45.14
CA LEU A 247 -39.73 -0.09 44.43
C LEU A 247 -40.56 1.20 44.30
N GLU A 248 -41.90 1.06 44.30
CA GLU A 248 -42.86 2.17 44.22
C GLU A 248 -43.37 2.65 45.60
N GLY A 249 -43.12 1.87 46.67
CA GLY A 249 -43.44 2.26 48.04
C GLY A 249 -42.76 3.58 48.42
N SER A 250 -43.53 4.56 48.89
CA SER A 250 -43.07 5.95 49.01
C SER A 250 -42.71 6.39 50.44
N GLU A 251 -42.94 5.53 51.45
CA GLU A 251 -42.70 5.86 52.86
C GLU A 251 -42.09 4.66 53.63
N PRO A 252 -41.04 4.85 54.45
CA PRO A 252 -40.48 3.81 55.32
C PRO A 252 -41.45 3.23 56.36
N HIS A 253 -42.61 3.85 56.57
CA HIS A 253 -43.60 3.48 57.58
C HIS A 253 -44.75 2.61 57.05
N THR A 254 -44.93 2.47 55.73
CA THR A 254 -46.02 1.68 55.11
C THR A 254 -45.60 0.24 54.77
N LYS A 255 -44.69 -0.35 55.55
CA LYS A 255 -44.16 -1.72 55.37
C LYS A 255 -45.25 -2.80 55.38
N ARG A 256 -45.76 -3.17 54.19
CA ARG A 256 -46.65 -4.32 54.00
C ARG A 256 -45.85 -5.63 54.11
N SER A 257 -45.82 -6.22 55.30
CA SER A 257 -45.19 -7.54 55.47
C SER A 257 -46.02 -8.66 54.84
N ILE A 258 -45.35 -9.63 54.23
CA ILE A 258 -45.96 -10.76 53.54
C ILE A 258 -46.09 -11.89 54.56
N SER A 259 -47.28 -12.07 55.14
CA SER A 259 -47.54 -13.20 56.06
C SER A 259 -47.42 -14.55 55.33
N LYS A 260 -46.70 -15.48 55.96
CA LYS A 260 -46.58 -16.89 55.56
C LYS A 260 -47.95 -17.58 55.47
N ARG A 261 -48.97 -17.08 56.20
CA ARG A 261 -50.36 -17.56 56.14
C ARG A 261 -51.19 -16.93 55.01
N ASN A 262 -50.62 -16.11 54.12
CA ASN A 262 -51.31 -15.69 52.89
C ASN A 262 -51.53 -16.91 51.97
N LYS A 263 -52.78 -17.16 51.56
CA LYS A 263 -53.17 -18.33 50.74
C LYS A 263 -52.31 -18.52 49.48
N ARG A 264 -52.03 -17.42 48.78
CA ARG A 264 -51.30 -17.42 47.49
C ARG A 264 -49.79 -17.57 47.73
N PHE A 265 -49.26 -16.88 48.73
CA PHE A 265 -47.84 -16.99 49.11
C PHE A 265 -47.45 -18.40 49.59
N ALA A 266 -48.27 -19.00 50.46
CA ALA A 266 -48.03 -20.32 51.04
C ALA A 266 -47.93 -21.44 50.00
N VAL A 267 -48.75 -21.38 48.95
CA VAL A 267 -48.79 -22.37 47.86
C VAL A 267 -47.72 -22.10 46.79
N VAL A 268 -47.62 -20.84 46.34
CA VAL A 268 -46.78 -20.48 45.19
C VAL A 268 -45.30 -20.37 45.56
N PHE A 269 -44.99 -19.88 46.75
CA PHE A 269 -43.61 -19.80 47.26
C PHE A 269 -43.37 -20.87 48.33
N GLY A 270 -44.02 -20.73 49.48
CA GLY A 270 -43.87 -21.65 50.61
C GLY A 270 -42.41 -21.79 51.10
N ALA A 271 -42.16 -22.79 51.94
CA ALA A 271 -40.87 -22.96 52.62
C ALA A 271 -39.66 -23.12 51.68
N ARG A 272 -39.85 -23.67 50.46
CA ARG A 272 -38.79 -23.83 49.45
C ARG A 272 -38.18 -22.50 49.00
N SER A 273 -38.97 -21.42 49.02
CA SER A 273 -38.55 -20.09 48.57
C SER A 273 -38.19 -19.14 49.72
N TYR A 274 -38.28 -19.57 50.99
CA TYR A 274 -37.93 -18.71 52.13
C TYR A 274 -36.48 -18.18 52.10
N PRO A 275 -35.46 -18.91 51.61
CA PRO A 275 -34.11 -18.34 51.50
C PRO A 275 -34.00 -17.29 50.38
N LEU A 276 -34.71 -17.45 49.25
CA LEU A 276 -34.78 -16.42 48.20
C LEU A 276 -35.26 -15.08 48.76
N PHE A 277 -36.31 -15.05 49.60
CA PHE A 277 -36.75 -13.80 50.22
C PHE A 277 -35.70 -13.20 51.17
N LYS A 278 -34.84 -14.01 51.82
CA LYS A 278 -33.73 -13.50 52.63
C LYS A 278 -32.60 -12.92 51.79
N GLU A 279 -32.24 -13.59 50.69
CA GLU A 279 -31.24 -13.12 49.72
C GLU A 279 -31.71 -11.83 49.03
N LEU A 280 -33.02 -11.67 48.83
CA LEU A 280 -33.69 -10.42 48.40
C LEU A 280 -33.91 -9.38 49.52
N GLY A 281 -33.28 -9.53 50.69
CA GLY A 281 -33.32 -8.52 51.76
C GLY A 281 -34.64 -8.41 52.56
N PHE A 282 -35.46 -9.47 52.62
CA PHE A 282 -36.63 -9.50 53.50
C PHE A 282 -36.28 -10.11 54.86
N ASP A 283 -36.52 -9.35 55.93
CA ASP A 283 -36.46 -9.80 57.32
C ASP A 283 -37.52 -10.90 57.56
N GLU A 284 -37.08 -12.11 57.91
CA GLU A 284 -37.98 -13.18 58.30
C GLU A 284 -38.34 -13.07 59.80
N THR A 285 -39.63 -12.94 60.08
CA THR A 285 -40.18 -13.27 61.41
C THR A 285 -40.75 -14.70 61.41
N VAL A 286 -40.64 -15.37 62.56
CA VAL A 286 -41.17 -16.72 62.80
C VAL A 286 -42.06 -16.64 64.03
N ASP A 287 -43.31 -17.10 63.92
CA ASP A 287 -44.30 -17.06 65.00
C ASP A 287 -45.06 -18.38 65.06
N MET A 288 -44.69 -19.25 66.00
CA MET A 288 -45.17 -20.64 66.04
C MET A 288 -46.44 -20.76 66.90
N VAL A 289 -47.60 -20.85 66.25
CA VAL A 289 -48.91 -21.06 66.89
C VAL A 289 -49.48 -22.40 66.44
N ASP A 290 -49.88 -23.25 67.39
CA ASP A 290 -50.41 -24.60 67.15
C ASP A 290 -49.53 -25.50 66.24
N GLY A 291 -48.23 -25.24 66.21
CA GLY A 291 -47.25 -25.95 65.36
C GLY A 291 -47.14 -25.43 63.92
N ILE A 292 -47.86 -24.37 63.56
CA ILE A 292 -47.82 -23.70 62.25
C ILE A 292 -47.04 -22.38 62.40
N ASP A 293 -46.28 -21.98 61.39
CA ASP A 293 -45.60 -20.69 61.33
C ASP A 293 -46.53 -19.60 60.77
N HIS A 294 -46.91 -18.67 61.63
CA HIS A 294 -47.76 -17.52 61.34
C HIS A 294 -46.99 -16.24 60.98
N GLY A 295 -45.64 -16.30 61.02
CA GLY A 295 -44.75 -15.16 60.80
C GLY A 295 -44.85 -14.54 59.40
N SER A 296 -44.04 -13.52 59.15
CA SER A 296 -44.04 -12.75 57.91
C SER A 296 -42.63 -12.39 57.43
N PHE A 297 -42.53 -12.18 56.12
CA PHE A 297 -41.38 -11.55 55.48
C PHE A 297 -41.62 -10.04 55.40
N THR A 298 -40.74 -9.25 56.00
CA THR A 298 -40.84 -7.77 55.99
C THR A 298 -39.70 -7.23 55.15
N PRO A 299 -39.97 -6.48 54.06
CA PRO A 299 -38.88 -5.98 53.21
C PRO A 299 -37.99 -4.96 53.93
N ALA A 300 -36.67 -5.05 53.70
CA ALA A 300 -35.76 -3.92 53.83
C ALA A 300 -36.02 -2.94 52.67
N TYR A 301 -36.24 -1.67 53.01
CA TYR A 301 -36.65 -0.64 52.06
C TYR A 301 -35.45 -0.14 51.22
N PRO A 302 -35.50 -0.24 49.88
CA PRO A 302 -34.46 0.31 49.02
C PRO A 302 -34.57 1.83 48.98
N MET A 303 -33.71 2.50 49.74
CA MET A 303 -33.57 3.96 49.69
C MET A 303 -33.35 4.45 48.24
N PRO A 304 -33.91 5.60 47.85
CA PRO A 304 -33.51 6.30 46.63
C PRO A 304 -32.00 6.62 46.64
N SER A 305 -31.46 6.96 45.46
CA SER A 305 -30.11 7.51 45.36
C SER A 305 -29.96 8.79 46.21
N PRO A 306 -28.77 9.08 46.76
CA PRO A 306 -28.45 10.39 47.33
C PRO A 306 -28.42 11.54 46.30
N ASN A 307 -28.43 11.24 45.00
CA ASN A 307 -28.32 12.21 43.92
C ASN A 307 -29.69 12.85 43.61
N ASP A 308 -29.76 14.18 43.49
CA ASP A 308 -31.00 14.92 43.25
C ASP A 308 -31.69 14.60 41.90
N ASP A 309 -30.96 13.98 40.96
CA ASP A 309 -31.43 13.62 39.60
C ASP A 309 -32.42 12.45 39.56
N GLY A 310 -32.56 11.68 40.65
CA GLY A 310 -33.58 10.63 40.77
C GLY A 310 -33.29 9.29 40.07
N HIS A 311 -32.12 9.12 39.43
CA HIS A 311 -31.67 7.82 38.90
C HIS A 311 -31.22 6.86 40.00
N THR A 312 -31.25 5.55 39.71
CA THR A 312 -30.72 4.51 40.62
C THR A 312 -29.23 4.29 40.41
N ASP A 313 -28.42 4.40 41.46
CA ASP A 313 -26.99 4.06 41.41
C ASP A 313 -26.78 2.56 41.14
N ILE A 314 -25.92 2.25 40.16
CA ILE A 314 -25.56 0.88 39.78
C ILE A 314 -24.73 0.25 40.92
N GLY A 315 -25.06 -1.00 41.27
CA GLY A 315 -24.49 -1.70 42.43
C GLY A 315 -25.02 -1.26 43.80
N SER A 316 -26.00 -0.34 43.85
CA SER A 316 -26.78 -0.13 45.07
C SER A 316 -27.76 -1.30 45.32
N TYR A 317 -28.20 -1.46 46.57
CA TYR A 317 -29.28 -2.41 46.90
C TYR A 317 -30.58 -2.11 46.12
N ARG A 318 -30.88 -0.84 45.82
CA ARG A 318 -32.00 -0.48 44.93
C ARG A 318 -31.77 -0.99 43.50
N GLY A 319 -30.56 -0.80 42.97
CA GLY A 319 -30.16 -1.29 41.65
C GLY A 319 -30.33 -2.81 41.53
N TYR A 320 -29.83 -3.56 42.52
CA TYR A 320 -30.01 -5.00 42.62
C TYR A 320 -31.48 -5.45 42.59
N ILE A 321 -32.37 -4.77 43.33
CA ILE A 321 -33.81 -5.08 43.32
C ILE A 321 -34.46 -4.74 41.96
N GLU A 322 -34.00 -3.70 41.27
CA GLU A 322 -34.44 -3.36 39.91
C GLU A 322 -33.93 -4.40 38.89
N ASP A 323 -32.68 -4.85 39.00
CA ASP A 323 -32.09 -5.89 38.13
C ASP A 323 -32.81 -7.23 38.27
N VAL A 324 -32.99 -7.71 39.51
CA VAL A 324 -33.79 -8.92 39.79
C VAL A 324 -35.20 -8.79 39.22
N ARG A 325 -35.83 -7.62 39.37
CA ARG A 325 -37.19 -7.40 38.83
C ARG A 325 -37.22 -7.50 37.31
N ASN A 326 -36.20 -7.00 36.62
CA ASN A 326 -36.08 -7.08 35.16
C ASN A 326 -35.82 -8.54 34.70
N GLU A 327 -35.01 -9.31 35.43
CA GLU A 327 -34.85 -10.76 35.18
C GLU A 327 -36.16 -11.53 35.38
N VAL A 328 -36.96 -11.21 36.40
CA VAL A 328 -38.29 -11.81 36.58
C VAL A 328 -39.23 -11.42 35.44
N GLN A 329 -39.11 -10.23 34.88
CA GLN A 329 -39.88 -9.82 33.69
C GLN A 329 -39.43 -10.56 32.43
N ALA A 330 -38.12 -10.83 32.26
CA ALA A 330 -37.61 -11.72 31.22
C ALA A 330 -38.17 -13.15 31.37
N LEU A 331 -38.28 -13.71 32.59
CA LEU A 331 -38.98 -14.99 32.81
C LEU A 331 -40.45 -14.94 32.35
N ILE A 332 -41.19 -13.88 32.71
CA ILE A 332 -42.62 -13.72 32.34
C ILE A 332 -42.79 -13.58 30.81
N TYR A 333 -41.85 -12.92 30.15
CA TYR A 333 -41.81 -12.81 28.70
C TYR A 333 -41.52 -14.16 28.04
N ARG A 334 -40.49 -14.89 28.53
CA ARG A 334 -40.11 -16.23 28.04
C ARG A 334 -41.19 -17.29 28.23
N THR A 335 -42.03 -17.18 29.27
CA THR A 335 -43.20 -18.08 29.45
C THR A 335 -44.43 -17.68 28.63
N GLY A 336 -44.35 -16.64 27.79
CA GLY A 336 -45.46 -16.17 26.96
C GLY A 336 -46.60 -15.51 27.75
N GLN A 337 -46.32 -15.03 28.97
CA GLN A 337 -47.33 -14.42 29.86
C GLN A 337 -47.25 -12.88 29.91
N ALA A 338 -46.35 -12.26 29.15
CA ALA A 338 -46.25 -10.81 29.01
C ALA A 338 -47.36 -10.26 28.06
N PRO A 339 -48.05 -9.17 28.42
CA PRO A 339 -49.11 -8.59 27.58
C PRO A 339 -48.58 -7.70 26.44
N GLU A 340 -47.32 -7.26 26.50
CA GLU A 340 -46.69 -6.31 25.58
C GLU A 340 -45.29 -6.82 25.20
N GLN A 341 -44.80 -6.45 24.01
CA GLN A 341 -43.42 -6.74 23.59
C GLN A 341 -42.48 -5.62 24.11
N PRO A 342 -41.36 -5.96 24.75
CA PRO A 342 -40.40 -4.96 25.22
C PRO A 342 -39.63 -4.33 24.06
N SER A 343 -39.30 -3.05 24.18
CA SER A 343 -38.44 -2.34 23.22
C SER A 343 -36.98 -2.78 23.33
N LEU A 344 -36.41 -3.19 22.20
CA LEU A 344 -34.99 -3.56 22.11
C LEU A 344 -34.10 -2.31 22.09
N ILE A 345 -32.91 -2.41 22.69
CA ILE A 345 -31.97 -1.29 22.79
C ILE A 345 -31.35 -0.87 21.45
N SER A 346 -31.43 -1.69 20.38
CA SER A 346 -30.69 -1.46 19.12
C SER A 346 -30.86 -0.03 18.59
N THR A 347 -32.10 0.43 18.43
CA THR A 347 -32.41 1.79 17.96
C THR A 347 -31.88 2.87 18.90
N THR A 348 -31.85 2.59 20.21
CA THR A 348 -31.28 3.48 21.24
C THR A 348 -29.76 3.55 21.18
N LEU A 349 -29.05 2.43 21.01
CA LEU A 349 -27.59 2.42 20.83
C LEU A 349 -27.19 3.15 19.54
N HIS A 350 -27.86 2.86 18.42
CA HIS A 350 -27.60 3.53 17.15
C HIS A 350 -27.75 5.06 17.28
N ALA A 351 -28.85 5.53 17.88
CA ALA A 351 -29.10 6.96 18.12
C ALA A 351 -28.08 7.62 19.07
N ILE A 352 -27.56 6.89 20.08
CA ILE A 352 -26.52 7.43 20.99
C ILE A 352 -25.16 7.48 20.30
N LEU A 353 -24.85 6.50 19.46
CA LEU A 353 -23.58 6.38 18.75
C LEU A 353 -23.55 7.13 17.40
N GLY A 354 -24.54 8.00 17.15
CA GLY A 354 -24.60 8.88 15.97
C GLY A 354 -24.73 8.14 14.63
N CYS A 355 -25.28 6.92 14.62
CA CYS A 355 -25.31 6.03 13.47
C CYS A 355 -26.71 5.46 13.21
N THR A 356 -26.87 4.73 12.10
CA THR A 356 -28.12 4.09 11.69
C THR A 356 -28.00 2.56 11.71
N GLU A 357 -29.13 1.90 11.95
CA GLU A 357 -29.29 0.45 11.81
C GLU A 357 -29.34 0.09 10.32
N VAL A 358 -28.59 -0.94 9.92
CA VAL A 358 -28.37 -1.28 8.51
C VAL A 358 -29.22 -2.52 8.16
N PRO A 359 -30.07 -2.46 7.12
CA PRO A 359 -31.04 -3.51 6.83
C PRO A 359 -30.42 -4.74 6.15
N GLY A 360 -31.03 -5.90 6.38
CA GLY A 360 -30.72 -7.13 5.63
C GLY A 360 -29.43 -7.86 6.03
N ILE A 361 -28.86 -7.56 7.20
CA ILE A 361 -27.59 -8.15 7.66
C ILE A 361 -27.75 -9.58 8.19
N ASN A 362 -28.84 -9.89 8.90
CA ASN A 362 -29.03 -11.19 9.54
C ASN A 362 -29.15 -12.30 8.46
N GLY A 363 -28.14 -13.17 8.38
CA GLY A 363 -28.02 -14.21 7.35
C GLY A 363 -27.16 -13.81 6.13
N ASN A 364 -26.60 -12.60 6.08
CA ASN A 364 -25.70 -12.19 5.00
C ASN A 364 -24.26 -12.69 5.27
N ALA A 365 -23.77 -13.60 4.43
CA ALA A 365 -22.45 -14.21 4.58
C ALA A 365 -21.29 -13.19 4.51
N LEU A 366 -21.45 -12.09 3.75
CA LEU A 366 -20.40 -11.07 3.55
C LEU A 366 -19.92 -10.44 4.87
N VAL A 367 -20.77 -10.43 5.90
CA VAL A 367 -20.47 -9.86 7.23
C VAL A 367 -19.23 -10.48 7.87
N TYR A 368 -18.98 -11.77 7.64
CA TYR A 368 -17.87 -12.51 8.24
C TYR A 368 -16.62 -12.59 7.33
N VAL A 369 -16.70 -12.06 6.11
CA VAL A 369 -15.59 -12.04 5.14
C VAL A 369 -14.57 -10.98 5.54
N GLU A 370 -13.29 -11.31 5.34
CA GLU A 370 -12.17 -10.58 5.96
C GLU A 370 -12.07 -9.11 5.54
N ARG A 371 -12.46 -8.75 4.31
CA ARG A 371 -12.51 -7.36 3.85
C ARG A 371 -13.45 -6.47 4.66
N TYR A 372 -14.62 -6.99 5.07
CA TYR A 372 -15.59 -6.25 5.89
C TYR A 372 -15.13 -6.11 7.35
N LYS A 373 -14.47 -7.16 7.89
CA LYS A 373 -13.81 -7.10 9.21
C LYS A 373 -12.66 -6.10 9.23
N LEU A 374 -11.75 -6.18 8.25
CA LEU A 374 -10.53 -5.35 8.20
C LEU A 374 -10.84 -3.86 8.03
N LEU A 375 -11.86 -3.51 7.22
CA LEU A 375 -12.36 -2.13 7.16
C LEU A 375 -13.25 -1.77 8.37
N GLY A 376 -13.75 -2.74 9.13
CA GLY A 376 -14.60 -2.52 10.30
C GLY A 376 -16.01 -2.06 9.96
N VAL A 377 -16.57 -2.52 8.83
CA VAL A 377 -17.87 -2.10 8.27
C VAL A 377 -18.80 -3.29 8.03
N LEU A 378 -20.04 -2.99 7.67
CA LEU A 378 -21.08 -3.96 7.32
C LEU A 378 -21.41 -3.86 5.82
N PRO A 379 -21.91 -4.95 5.20
CA PRO A 379 -22.51 -4.89 3.86
C PRO A 379 -23.67 -3.89 3.79
N ASN A 380 -23.95 -3.36 2.60
CA ASN A 380 -25.01 -2.37 2.34
C ASN A 380 -24.86 -1.02 3.07
N GLN A 381 -23.67 -0.68 3.58
CA GLN A 381 -23.38 0.65 4.13
C GLN A 381 -23.04 1.67 3.01
N PRO A 382 -23.40 2.96 3.17
CA PRO A 382 -23.19 3.98 2.15
C PRO A 382 -21.70 4.34 1.99
N PRO A 383 -21.28 4.85 0.81
CA PRO A 383 -19.87 5.00 0.45
C PRO A 383 -19.10 5.96 1.36
N GLU A 384 -19.75 6.98 1.92
CA GLU A 384 -19.16 7.89 2.92
C GLU A 384 -18.74 7.16 4.20
N VAL A 385 -19.49 6.13 4.63
CA VAL A 385 -19.16 5.33 5.82
C VAL A 385 -17.96 4.43 5.53
N VAL A 386 -17.91 3.82 4.35
CA VAL A 386 -16.78 2.99 3.93
C VAL A 386 -15.49 3.83 3.79
N ALA A 387 -15.58 5.02 3.19
CA ALA A 387 -14.46 5.96 3.09
C ALA A 387 -13.98 6.47 4.47
N ASN A 388 -14.90 6.84 5.37
CA ASN A 388 -14.54 7.22 6.74
C ASN A 388 -13.82 6.08 7.46
N ALA A 389 -14.33 4.85 7.35
CA ALA A 389 -13.73 3.69 7.98
C ALA A 389 -12.32 3.41 7.41
N TYR A 390 -12.14 3.45 6.09
CA TYR A 390 -10.81 3.34 5.45
C TYR A 390 -9.81 4.38 5.98
N PHE A 391 -10.18 5.67 6.02
CA PHE A 391 -9.28 6.72 6.53
C PHE A 391 -8.89 6.49 8.01
N ARG A 392 -9.86 6.12 8.86
CA ARG A 392 -9.61 5.89 10.29
C ARG A 392 -8.86 4.58 10.56
N GLN A 393 -9.04 3.54 9.73
CA GLN A 393 -8.20 2.33 9.79
C GLN A 393 -6.78 2.59 9.29
N TRP A 394 -6.57 3.44 8.27
CA TRP A 394 -5.23 3.80 7.80
C TRP A 394 -4.44 4.58 8.89
N GLU A 395 -5.08 5.51 9.59
CA GLU A 395 -4.49 6.21 10.75
C GLU A 395 -4.06 5.25 11.88
N LEU A 396 -4.80 4.15 12.07
CA LEU A 396 -4.63 3.18 13.16
C LEU A 396 -3.69 2.01 12.81
N LEU A 397 -3.72 1.57 11.55
CA LEU A 397 -3.03 0.40 10.99
C LEU A 397 -2.18 0.77 9.76
N PRO A 398 -1.24 1.74 9.85
CA PRO A 398 -0.49 2.21 8.68
C PRO A 398 0.34 1.11 7.99
N SER A 399 0.75 0.07 8.73
CA SER A 399 1.46 -1.11 8.19
C SER A 399 0.57 -2.05 7.36
N LYS A 400 -0.76 -2.00 7.49
CA LYS A 400 -1.72 -2.80 6.72
C LYS A 400 -2.35 -2.01 5.56
N ARG A 401 -1.80 -0.83 5.19
CA ARG A 401 -2.41 0.06 4.18
C ARG A 401 -2.72 -0.62 2.85
N LYS A 402 -1.83 -1.48 2.32
CA LYS A 402 -2.11 -2.24 1.09
C LYS A 402 -3.36 -3.12 1.24
N GLN A 403 -3.42 -3.93 2.30
CA GLN A 403 -4.57 -4.79 2.61
C GLN A 403 -5.87 -3.98 2.81
N LEU A 404 -5.79 -2.75 3.33
CA LEU A 404 -6.93 -1.84 3.47
C LEU A 404 -7.42 -1.29 2.11
N ILE A 405 -6.51 -1.06 1.16
CA ILE A 405 -6.85 -0.66 -0.22
C ILE A 405 -7.44 -1.85 -0.99
N ASP A 406 -6.83 -3.03 -0.89
CA ASP A 406 -7.35 -4.27 -1.49
C ASP A 406 -8.78 -4.55 -0.98
N ALA A 407 -8.98 -4.46 0.35
CA ALA A 407 -10.31 -4.58 0.96
C ALA A 407 -11.29 -3.50 0.50
N LEU A 408 -10.84 -2.25 0.31
CA LEU A 408 -11.66 -1.14 -0.19
C LEU A 408 -12.11 -1.38 -1.63
N MET A 409 -11.23 -1.89 -2.51
CA MET A 409 -11.59 -2.26 -3.88
C MET A 409 -12.63 -3.39 -3.90
N HIS A 410 -12.42 -4.46 -3.12
CA HIS A 410 -13.36 -5.58 -3.08
C HIS A 410 -14.72 -5.20 -2.45
N VAL A 411 -14.77 -4.31 -1.45
CA VAL A 411 -16.03 -3.79 -0.89
C VAL A 411 -16.72 -2.82 -1.86
N ALA A 412 -15.97 -2.03 -2.64
CA ALA A 412 -16.54 -1.22 -3.71
C ALA A 412 -17.22 -2.09 -4.80
N PHE A 413 -16.55 -3.19 -5.18
CA PHE A 413 -17.08 -4.19 -6.12
C PHE A 413 -18.35 -4.88 -5.58
N ASP A 414 -18.34 -5.37 -4.33
CA ASP A 414 -19.52 -5.97 -3.68
C ASP A 414 -20.72 -5.03 -3.64
N CYS A 415 -20.49 -3.73 -3.41
CA CYS A 415 -21.54 -2.72 -3.35
C CYS A 415 -22.03 -2.26 -4.75
N GLY A 416 -21.27 -2.50 -5.82
CA GLY A 416 -21.60 -2.07 -7.18
C GLY A 416 -21.64 -0.55 -7.38
N ASP A 417 -20.99 0.23 -6.52
CA ASP A 417 -21.01 1.70 -6.55
C ASP A 417 -19.84 2.25 -7.38
N GLU A 418 -20.14 2.91 -8.50
CA GLU A 418 -19.15 3.49 -9.41
C GLU A 418 -18.29 4.58 -8.74
N GLY A 419 -18.87 5.36 -7.82
CA GLY A 419 -18.18 6.42 -7.11
C GLY A 419 -17.18 5.88 -6.10
N LEU A 420 -17.60 4.89 -5.30
CA LEU A 420 -16.73 4.20 -4.35
C LEU A 420 -15.62 3.42 -5.07
N SER A 421 -15.93 2.85 -6.24
CA SER A 421 -14.95 2.17 -7.10
C SER A 421 -13.89 3.14 -7.63
N HIS A 422 -14.30 4.31 -8.15
CA HIS A 422 -13.37 5.36 -8.57
C HIS A 422 -12.52 5.89 -7.40
N PHE A 423 -13.11 6.05 -6.21
CA PHE A 423 -12.38 6.42 -5.00
C PHE A 423 -11.35 5.36 -4.60
N ALA A 424 -11.70 4.07 -4.64
CA ALA A 424 -10.78 2.96 -4.34
C ALA A 424 -9.59 2.91 -5.32
N MET A 425 -9.87 3.04 -6.63
CA MET A 425 -8.82 3.13 -7.66
C MET A 425 -7.90 4.32 -7.42
N THR A 426 -8.46 5.50 -7.11
CA THR A 426 -7.69 6.70 -6.77
C THR A 426 -6.78 6.47 -5.54
N GLN A 427 -7.27 5.76 -4.53
CA GLN A 427 -6.49 5.43 -3.34
C GLN A 427 -5.35 4.44 -3.61
N SER A 428 -5.54 3.47 -4.53
CA SER A 428 -4.43 2.62 -5.01
C SER A 428 -3.39 3.46 -5.73
N SER A 429 -3.76 4.23 -6.77
CA SER A 429 -2.80 5.04 -7.52
C SER A 429 -2.01 6.01 -6.64
N LEU A 430 -2.65 6.60 -5.61
CA LEU A 430 -1.98 7.44 -4.61
C LEU A 430 -1.08 6.67 -3.65
N PHE A 431 -1.31 5.38 -3.41
CA PHE A 431 -0.42 4.52 -2.61
C PHE A 431 0.76 4.02 -3.44
N ASP A 432 0.51 3.60 -4.68
CA ASP A 432 1.54 3.15 -5.61
C ASP A 432 2.54 4.30 -5.90
N SER A 433 2.04 5.52 -6.18
CA SER A 433 2.87 6.73 -6.31
C SER A 433 3.54 7.19 -5.00
N GLN A 434 3.15 6.63 -3.84
CA GLN A 434 3.85 6.84 -2.56
C GLN A 434 4.91 5.76 -2.32
N LEU A 435 4.74 4.53 -2.84
CA LEU A 435 5.77 3.50 -2.83
C LEU A 435 6.95 3.88 -3.75
N GLU A 436 6.69 4.51 -4.90
CA GLU A 436 7.73 5.09 -5.77
C GLU A 436 8.60 6.13 -5.02
N VAL A 437 8.05 6.81 -4.00
CA VAL A 437 8.77 7.77 -3.15
C VAL A 437 9.36 7.11 -1.89
N GLN A 438 8.76 6.02 -1.39
CA GLN A 438 9.20 5.29 -0.19
C GLN A 438 10.17 4.14 -0.45
N GLY A 439 10.41 3.75 -1.71
CA GLY A 439 11.43 2.77 -2.12
C GLY A 439 12.89 3.16 -1.84
N SER A 440 13.12 4.25 -1.07
CA SER A 440 14.44 4.75 -0.65
C SER A 440 14.85 4.34 0.78
N THR A 441 13.99 3.65 1.55
CA THR A 441 14.30 3.29 2.96
C THR A 441 14.95 1.92 3.15
N ASP A 442 15.61 1.40 2.11
CA ASP A 442 16.58 0.29 2.18
C ASP A 442 17.97 0.80 2.66
N ASP A 443 18.19 2.11 2.55
CA ASP A 443 19.49 2.80 2.71
C ASP A 443 20.03 2.79 4.15
N ASP A 444 19.15 2.79 5.16
CA ASP A 444 19.54 2.68 6.59
C ASP A 444 20.43 1.43 6.84
N GLY A 445 20.20 0.32 6.12
CA GLY A 445 21.03 -0.88 6.23
C GLY A 445 22.48 -0.63 5.79
N VAL A 446 22.65 0.00 4.64
CA VAL A 446 23.96 0.31 4.03
C VAL A 446 24.70 1.39 4.84
N VAL A 447 23.99 2.42 5.28
CA VAL A 447 24.54 3.48 6.14
C VAL A 447 25.02 2.91 7.49
N ASN A 448 24.27 1.98 8.07
CA ASN A 448 24.67 1.31 9.31
C ASN A 448 25.95 0.46 9.10
N GLU A 449 26.09 -0.23 7.96
CA GLU A 449 27.32 -0.96 7.60
C GLU A 449 28.51 0.00 7.37
N ALA A 450 28.31 1.09 6.64
CA ALA A 450 29.34 2.11 6.39
C ALA A 450 29.82 2.80 7.67
N LEU A 451 28.92 3.11 8.60
CA LEU A 451 29.27 3.60 9.95
C LEU A 451 30.12 2.58 10.71
N LEU A 452 29.70 1.32 10.76
CA LEU A 452 30.44 0.25 11.43
C LEU A 452 31.82 0.03 10.79
N TYR A 453 31.93 0.15 9.46
CA TYR A 453 33.20 0.09 8.75
C TYR A 453 34.15 1.23 9.15
N LEU A 454 33.65 2.46 9.34
CA LEU A 454 34.42 3.59 9.86
C LEU A 454 34.67 3.51 11.39
N GLY A 455 34.06 2.54 12.09
CA GLY A 455 34.19 2.36 13.54
C GLY A 455 33.26 3.23 14.38
N LEU A 456 32.14 3.66 13.79
CA LEU A 456 31.08 4.47 14.38
C LEU A 456 29.85 3.61 14.73
N ALA A 457 29.05 4.04 15.71
CA ALA A 457 27.88 3.30 16.19
C ALA A 457 26.58 3.79 15.51
N PRO A 458 25.77 2.92 14.87
CA PRO A 458 24.56 3.36 14.21
C PRO A 458 23.37 3.63 15.16
N PRO A 459 22.32 4.35 14.71
CA PRO A 459 22.18 5.04 13.42
C PRO A 459 22.99 6.36 13.38
N ASN A 460 23.12 6.98 12.21
CA ASN A 460 23.94 8.19 12.06
C ASN A 460 23.45 9.34 12.96
N LYS A 461 24.29 9.73 13.92
CA LYS A 461 24.09 10.87 14.84
C LYS A 461 25.34 11.76 14.94
N TYR A 462 26.28 11.61 14.00
CA TYR A 462 27.59 12.24 14.07
C TYR A 462 27.65 13.53 13.23
N PRO A 463 28.25 14.61 13.73
CA PRO A 463 28.57 15.77 12.91
C PRO A 463 29.64 15.39 11.87
N VAL A 464 29.65 16.10 10.74
CA VAL A 464 30.58 15.86 9.61
C VAL A 464 32.02 15.67 10.08
N ASP A 465 32.53 16.56 10.93
CA ASP A 465 33.91 16.53 11.43
C ASP A 465 34.28 15.19 12.09
N ALA A 466 33.35 14.55 12.81
CA ALA A 466 33.59 13.28 13.49
C ALA A 466 33.62 12.10 12.51
N ILE A 467 32.84 12.15 11.44
CA ILE A 467 32.89 11.13 10.37
C ILE A 467 34.15 11.30 9.54
N VAL A 468 34.53 12.54 9.22
CA VAL A 468 35.78 12.85 8.53
C VAL A 468 37.01 12.50 9.39
N GLU A 469 36.95 12.66 10.73
CA GLU A 469 38.02 12.17 11.62
C GLU A 469 38.08 10.63 11.66
N ALA A 470 36.94 9.92 11.68
CA ALA A 470 36.90 8.46 11.61
C ALA A 470 37.47 7.94 10.28
N PHE A 471 37.13 8.58 9.15
CA PHE A 471 37.69 8.33 7.82
C PHE A 471 39.22 8.59 7.78
N ARG A 472 39.68 9.75 8.27
CA ARG A 472 41.11 10.08 8.41
C ARG A 472 41.87 9.04 9.25
N LYS A 473 41.27 8.55 10.33
CA LYS A 473 41.82 7.48 11.17
C LYS A 473 41.91 6.16 10.41
N LYS A 474 40.82 5.73 9.76
CA LYS A 474 40.75 4.50 8.96
C LYS A 474 41.84 4.47 7.87
N LEU A 475 42.00 5.57 7.13
CA LEU A 475 43.01 5.72 6.08
C LEU A 475 44.47 5.68 6.60
N ARG A 476 44.71 6.06 7.87
CA ARG A 476 46.02 5.91 8.51
C ARG A 476 46.26 4.49 9.04
N GLU A 477 45.22 3.82 9.52
CA GLU A 477 45.31 2.43 10.02
C GLU A 477 45.40 1.40 8.88
N LYS A 478 44.81 1.71 7.72
CA LYS A 478 44.88 0.92 6.49
C LYS A 478 44.85 1.82 5.23
N PRO A 479 46.00 2.23 4.67
CA PRO A 479 46.04 3.01 3.43
C PRO A 479 45.73 2.18 2.16
N ALA A 480 45.69 0.84 2.25
CA ALA A 480 45.28 -0.02 1.14
C ALA A 480 43.76 0.03 0.86
N ASP A 481 42.93 0.08 1.91
CA ASP A 481 41.45 0.06 1.81
C ASP A 481 40.86 1.45 1.40
N ALA A 482 41.65 2.32 0.77
CA ALA A 482 41.32 3.74 0.56
C ALA A 482 40.16 3.99 -0.43
N SER A 483 39.98 3.14 -1.45
CA SER A 483 38.82 3.18 -2.33
C SER A 483 37.54 2.82 -1.58
N THR A 484 37.54 1.70 -0.86
CA THR A 484 36.39 1.26 -0.05
C THR A 484 36.05 2.26 1.06
N ALA A 485 37.06 2.91 1.65
CA ALA A 485 36.82 4.00 2.60
C ALA A 485 36.11 5.21 1.97
N ARG A 486 36.41 5.55 0.70
CA ARG A 486 35.72 6.61 -0.06
C ARG A 486 34.29 6.20 -0.43
N GLU A 487 34.09 4.96 -0.87
CA GLU A 487 32.76 4.40 -1.18
C GLU A 487 31.83 4.43 0.04
N MET A 488 32.32 4.01 1.21
CA MET A 488 31.57 4.05 2.48
C MET A 488 31.28 5.49 2.94
N LEU A 489 32.20 6.43 2.71
CA LEU A 489 31.97 7.85 3.00
C LEU A 489 30.93 8.46 2.04
N MET A 490 30.93 8.03 0.78
CA MET A 490 29.97 8.46 -0.24
C MET A 490 28.55 7.98 0.07
N GLN A 491 28.38 6.74 0.55
CA GLN A 491 27.09 6.20 1.02
C GLN A 491 26.51 7.04 2.18
N ILE A 492 27.33 7.35 3.19
CA ILE A 492 26.93 8.20 4.32
C ILE A 492 26.60 9.65 3.88
N ALA A 493 27.20 10.14 2.79
CA ALA A 493 26.87 11.43 2.21
C ALA A 493 25.55 11.39 1.41
N GLN A 494 25.29 10.30 0.69
CA GLN A 494 24.08 10.11 -0.13
C GLN A 494 22.81 9.96 0.72
N SER A 495 22.90 9.35 1.90
CA SER A 495 21.75 9.16 2.80
C SER A 495 21.29 10.43 3.53
N SER A 496 22.04 11.54 3.42
CA SER A 496 21.74 12.78 4.13
C SER A 496 20.94 13.76 3.27
N LYS A 497 19.92 14.39 3.88
CA LYS A 497 19.06 15.41 3.25
C LYS A 497 19.45 16.85 3.62
N ASP A 498 20.68 17.04 4.12
CA ASP A 498 21.29 18.34 4.38
C ASP A 498 22.40 18.56 3.35
N ASP A 499 22.17 19.48 2.41
CA ASP A 499 23.09 19.81 1.31
C ASP A 499 24.50 20.16 1.80
N ASN A 500 24.59 20.83 2.95
CA ASN A 500 25.87 21.24 3.55
C ASN A 500 26.56 20.04 4.23
N TYR A 501 25.81 19.15 4.88
CA TYR A 501 26.33 17.90 5.41
C TYR A 501 26.89 17.01 4.28
N GLN A 502 26.13 16.84 3.20
CA GLN A 502 26.49 16.06 2.03
C GLN A 502 27.71 16.66 1.31
N ALA A 503 27.71 17.97 1.02
CA ALA A 503 28.80 18.63 0.29
C ALA A 503 30.15 18.51 1.02
N ASN A 504 30.20 18.71 2.33
CA ASN A 504 31.45 18.61 3.09
C ASN A 504 32.00 17.17 3.16
N LEU A 505 31.14 16.14 3.10
CA LEU A 505 31.59 14.75 3.00
C LEU A 505 32.09 14.41 1.58
N LEU A 506 31.34 14.79 0.54
CA LEU A 506 31.73 14.57 -0.86
C LEU A 506 33.04 15.28 -1.23
N MET A 507 33.32 16.43 -0.63
CA MET A 507 34.60 17.13 -0.82
C MET A 507 35.83 16.28 -0.46
N GLU A 508 35.75 15.39 0.54
CA GLU A 508 36.84 14.48 0.93
C GLU A 508 36.85 13.17 0.10
N VAL A 509 35.75 12.85 -0.59
CA VAL A 509 35.65 11.74 -1.55
C VAL A 509 36.37 12.10 -2.86
N ASP A 510 35.99 13.23 -3.47
CA ASP A 510 36.51 13.70 -4.77
C ASP A 510 38.00 14.05 -4.71
N LYS A 511 38.44 14.69 -3.61
CA LYS A 511 39.85 15.04 -3.37
C LYS A 511 40.18 14.96 -1.88
N LEU A 512 41.35 14.40 -1.55
CA LEU A 512 41.88 14.50 -0.19
C LEU A 512 42.00 15.98 0.20
N SER A 513 41.44 16.40 1.33
CA SER A 513 41.70 17.75 1.83
C SER A 513 43.14 17.90 2.32
N LEU A 514 43.65 19.13 2.38
CA LEU A 514 44.97 19.43 2.96
C LEU A 514 45.12 18.93 4.41
N ALA A 515 44.01 18.87 5.17
CA ALA A 515 44.00 18.32 6.52
C ALA A 515 44.10 16.79 6.50
N THR A 516 43.33 16.12 5.65
CA THR A 516 43.39 14.65 5.47
C THR A 516 44.76 14.20 4.97
N ALA A 517 45.32 14.88 3.97
CA ALA A 517 46.65 14.57 3.44
C ALA A 517 47.76 14.68 4.52
N LYS A 518 47.76 15.76 5.31
CA LYS A 518 48.68 15.91 6.46
C LYS A 518 48.46 14.82 7.50
N TYR A 519 47.21 14.49 7.82
CA TYR A 519 46.86 13.49 8.83
C TYR A 519 47.32 12.08 8.42
N VAL A 520 47.04 11.65 7.18
CA VAL A 520 47.47 10.36 6.64
C VAL A 520 49.00 10.25 6.64
N LEU A 521 49.71 11.29 6.18
CA LEU A 521 51.17 11.35 6.12
C LEU A 521 51.85 11.60 7.49
N GLY A 522 51.09 11.63 8.60
CA GLY A 522 51.61 11.78 9.96
C GLY A 522 52.17 13.16 10.30
N ILE A 523 51.95 14.16 9.45
CA ILE A 523 52.48 15.51 9.59
C ILE A 523 51.60 16.30 10.57
N LYS A 524 52.21 16.81 11.65
CA LYS A 524 51.53 17.72 12.59
C LYS A 524 51.44 19.11 11.97
N GLU A 525 50.36 19.84 12.24
CA GLU A 525 50.11 21.17 11.67
C GLU A 525 51.19 22.21 11.95
N SER A 526 51.98 22.02 13.03
CA SER A 526 53.08 22.90 13.42
C SER A 526 54.42 22.63 12.72
N GLU A 527 54.53 21.59 11.89
CA GLU A 527 55.81 21.22 11.24
C GLU A 527 56.05 22.03 9.95
N PRO A 528 57.26 22.60 9.76
CA PRO A 528 57.56 23.42 8.58
C PRO A 528 57.57 22.61 7.28
N GLU A 529 57.25 23.25 6.14
CA GLU A 529 57.19 22.61 4.81
C GLU A 529 58.44 21.78 4.45
N VAL A 530 59.62 22.21 4.91
CA VAL A 530 60.90 21.51 4.69
C VAL A 530 60.92 20.11 5.34
N ALA A 531 60.17 19.90 6.42
CA ALA A 531 60.04 18.60 7.07
C ALA A 531 59.10 17.66 6.30
N TRP A 532 58.10 18.19 5.59
CA TRP A 532 57.14 17.40 4.81
C TRP A 532 57.86 16.56 3.74
N LEU A 533 58.91 17.13 3.15
CA LEU A 533 59.82 16.45 2.21
C LEU A 533 60.36 15.13 2.77
N LYS A 534 60.80 15.13 4.04
CA LYS A 534 61.44 13.96 4.66
C LYS A 534 60.43 12.91 5.07
N TYR A 535 59.30 13.31 5.67
CA TYR A 535 58.29 12.37 6.13
C TYR A 535 57.65 11.57 4.98
N GLY A 536 57.42 12.19 3.82
CA GLY A 536 56.92 11.48 2.63
C GLY A 536 57.90 10.44 2.09
N GLU A 537 59.21 10.77 2.05
CA GLU A 537 60.25 9.82 1.62
C GLU A 537 60.45 8.67 2.64
N ASP A 538 60.62 9.00 3.92
CA ASP A 538 60.78 8.02 5.00
C ASP A 538 59.58 7.04 5.03
N LEU A 539 58.37 7.49 4.68
CA LEU A 539 57.19 6.62 4.62
C LEU A 539 57.17 5.76 3.34
N LEU A 540 57.32 6.36 2.15
CA LEU A 540 57.28 5.65 0.86
C LEU A 540 58.41 4.61 0.67
N GLU A 541 59.56 4.79 1.34
CA GLU A 541 60.65 3.80 1.33
C GLU A 541 60.44 2.65 2.33
N ASN A 542 59.60 2.81 3.36
CA ASN A 542 59.25 1.74 4.31
C ASN A 542 57.95 1.00 3.94
N THR A 543 56.99 1.65 3.29
CA THR A 543 55.78 1.00 2.73
C THR A 543 56.17 -0.08 1.73
N SER A 544 55.58 -1.27 1.86
CA SER A 544 55.90 -2.43 1.00
C SER A 544 54.87 -2.70 -0.10
N GLU A 545 53.58 -2.41 0.11
CA GLU A 545 52.53 -2.73 -0.86
C GLU A 545 52.40 -1.71 -2.01
N PRO A 546 51.97 -2.12 -3.22
CA PRO A 546 51.72 -1.19 -4.32
C PRO A 546 50.54 -0.24 -4.09
N ALA A 547 49.42 -0.74 -3.54
CA ALA A 547 48.21 0.05 -3.31
C ALA A 547 48.45 1.18 -2.32
N GLU A 548 49.05 0.86 -1.17
CA GLU A 548 49.46 1.84 -0.15
C GLU A 548 50.40 2.90 -0.74
N ARG A 549 51.41 2.51 -1.53
CA ARG A 549 52.30 3.50 -2.19
C ARG A 549 51.54 4.42 -3.14
N SER A 550 50.56 3.90 -3.89
CA SER A 550 49.75 4.71 -4.81
C SER A 550 48.98 5.79 -4.05
N PHE A 551 48.28 5.41 -2.99
CA PHE A 551 47.50 6.33 -2.15
C PHE A 551 48.39 7.35 -1.41
N LEU A 552 49.56 6.93 -0.92
CA LEU A 552 50.52 7.84 -0.28
C LEU A 552 51.14 8.84 -1.26
N VAL A 553 51.36 8.45 -2.52
CA VAL A 553 51.78 9.39 -3.59
C VAL A 553 50.64 10.36 -3.96
N GLU A 554 49.38 9.92 -3.94
CA GLU A 554 48.21 10.79 -4.13
C GLU A 554 48.13 11.86 -3.02
N ALA A 555 48.17 11.45 -1.74
CA ALA A 555 48.18 12.37 -0.60
C ALA A 555 49.38 13.34 -0.64
N TYR A 556 50.54 12.89 -1.12
CA TYR A 556 51.73 13.73 -1.26
C TYR A 556 51.63 14.72 -2.43
N ALA A 557 50.89 14.38 -3.50
CA ALA A 557 50.54 15.32 -4.56
C ALA A 557 49.60 16.43 -4.06
N THR A 558 48.59 16.09 -3.23
CA THR A 558 47.73 17.07 -2.55
C THR A 558 48.55 18.05 -1.68
N LEU A 559 49.56 17.58 -0.93
CA LEU A 559 50.46 18.47 -0.20
C LEU A 559 51.21 19.43 -1.12
N ALA A 560 51.66 18.95 -2.28
CA ALA A 560 52.43 19.74 -3.25
C ALA A 560 51.60 20.83 -3.93
N GLU A 561 50.31 20.60 -4.20
CA GLU A 561 49.39 21.63 -4.73
C GLU A 561 49.19 22.81 -3.75
N HIS A 562 49.41 22.58 -2.45
CA HIS A 562 49.27 23.57 -1.38
C HIS A 562 50.60 24.06 -0.76
N ALA A 563 51.76 23.66 -1.27
CA ALA A 563 53.07 24.01 -0.70
C ALA A 563 53.63 25.32 -1.26
N SER A 564 54.12 26.21 -0.39
CA SER A 564 54.76 27.47 -0.79
C SER A 564 56.13 27.24 -1.45
N LEU A 565 56.85 26.23 -0.99
CA LEU A 565 58.13 25.80 -1.53
C LEU A 565 57.94 24.88 -2.75
N GLY A 566 58.19 25.41 -3.94
CA GLY A 566 58.19 24.63 -5.20
C GLY A 566 59.14 23.42 -5.22
N ALA A 567 60.09 23.33 -4.28
CA ALA A 567 60.88 22.12 -4.04
C ALA A 567 60.02 20.90 -3.63
N VAL A 568 58.90 21.12 -2.94
CA VAL A 568 57.90 20.08 -2.62
C VAL A 568 57.20 19.62 -3.89
N ALA A 569 56.76 20.54 -4.75
CA ALA A 569 56.13 20.22 -6.02
C ALA A 569 57.05 19.45 -6.98
N THR A 570 58.28 19.92 -7.21
CA THR A 570 59.27 19.19 -8.04
C THR A 570 59.55 17.80 -7.49
N LYS A 571 59.57 17.62 -6.16
CA LYS A 571 59.87 16.32 -5.55
C LYS A 571 58.66 15.38 -5.50
N ALA A 572 57.45 15.90 -5.32
CA ALA A 572 56.21 15.14 -5.46
C ALA A 572 56.04 14.61 -6.89
N GLN A 573 56.34 15.46 -7.89
CA GLN A 573 56.38 15.04 -9.28
C GLN A 573 57.42 13.91 -9.49
N HIS A 574 58.64 14.06 -8.98
CA HIS A 574 59.67 13.02 -9.08
C HIS A 574 59.29 11.70 -8.37
N LEU A 575 58.59 11.76 -7.24
CA LEU A 575 58.09 10.57 -6.53
C LEU A 575 56.94 9.90 -7.30
N ARG A 576 56.04 10.68 -7.92
CA ARG A 576 55.01 10.19 -8.85
C ARG A 576 55.64 9.51 -10.07
N GLU A 577 56.65 10.13 -10.68
CA GLU A 577 57.46 9.56 -11.76
C GLU A 577 58.15 8.24 -11.35
N LYS A 578 58.72 8.18 -10.15
CA LYS A 578 59.48 7.03 -9.60
C LYS A 578 58.60 5.82 -9.23
N TYR A 579 57.40 6.04 -8.68
CA TYR A 579 56.57 4.98 -8.08
C TYR A 579 55.27 4.66 -8.82
N LEU A 580 54.66 5.63 -9.51
CA LEU A 580 53.49 5.39 -10.37
C LEU A 580 53.85 5.28 -11.85
N GLY A 581 55.07 5.67 -12.22
CA GLY A 581 55.60 5.59 -13.57
C GLY A 581 55.06 6.70 -14.46
N GLN A 582 55.95 7.56 -14.97
CA GLN A 582 55.58 8.39 -16.10
C GLN A 582 55.53 7.52 -17.36
N MET A 583 54.31 7.18 -17.78
CA MET A 583 54.04 7.27 -19.21
C MET A 583 54.31 8.74 -19.61
N PRO A 584 55.17 9.04 -20.59
CA PRO A 584 55.02 10.31 -21.30
C PRO A 584 53.59 10.34 -21.86
N VAL A 585 52.98 11.52 -21.98
CA VAL A 585 51.59 11.68 -22.45
C VAL A 585 51.34 10.76 -23.64
N PRO A 586 50.49 9.71 -23.48
CA PRO A 586 50.16 8.89 -24.62
C PRO A 586 49.42 9.76 -25.62
N GLU A 587 49.87 9.73 -26.88
CA GLU A 587 48.91 9.73 -27.97
C GLU A 587 47.89 8.63 -27.62
N GLU A 588 46.59 8.96 -27.59
CA GLU A 588 45.56 8.00 -27.18
C GLU A 588 45.77 6.70 -27.95
N PRO A 589 45.86 5.54 -27.27
CA PRO A 589 46.25 4.31 -27.94
C PRO A 589 45.28 4.05 -29.08
N LEU A 590 45.80 4.07 -30.32
CA LEU A 590 45.01 3.90 -31.53
C LEU A 590 44.14 2.65 -31.32
N GLY A 591 42.83 2.80 -31.54
CA GLY A 591 41.93 1.67 -31.46
C GLY A 591 42.41 0.59 -32.41
N ASP A 592 42.21 -0.69 -32.06
CA ASP A 592 42.38 -1.75 -33.04
C ASP A 592 41.46 -1.44 -34.22
N GLN A 593 42.05 -1.11 -35.37
CA GLN A 593 41.34 -0.60 -36.55
C GLN A 593 40.52 -1.70 -37.25
N THR A 594 40.56 -2.94 -36.73
CA THR A 594 39.65 -4.03 -37.10
C THR A 594 38.35 -4.03 -36.27
N LEU A 595 38.30 -3.33 -35.14
CA LEU A 595 37.14 -3.24 -34.26
C LEU A 595 36.37 -1.93 -34.47
N PRO A 596 35.02 -1.92 -34.37
CA PRO A 596 34.24 -0.69 -34.40
C PRO A 596 34.52 0.21 -33.17
N VAL A 597 34.03 1.44 -33.21
CA VAL A 597 34.29 2.47 -32.19
C VAL A 597 33.31 2.32 -31.02
N GLY A 598 33.80 2.31 -29.77
CA GLY A 598 32.95 2.33 -28.56
C GLY A 598 32.38 3.73 -28.24
N LEU A 599 31.46 3.82 -27.28
CA LEU A 599 30.91 5.10 -26.78
C LEU A 599 31.30 5.36 -25.32
N ASN A 600 32.04 6.45 -25.08
CA ASN A 600 32.37 6.90 -23.74
C ASN A 600 31.10 7.42 -23.04
N ASN A 601 30.75 6.80 -21.90
CA ASN A 601 29.58 7.12 -21.08
C ASN A 601 29.62 8.57 -20.56
N ILE A 602 28.44 9.17 -20.38
CA ILE A 602 28.26 10.55 -19.94
C ILE A 602 27.37 10.55 -18.70
N GLY A 603 27.99 10.41 -17.53
CA GLY A 603 27.27 10.13 -16.29
C GLY A 603 26.65 8.73 -16.34
N ASN A 604 25.36 8.61 -16.01
CA ASN A 604 24.61 7.36 -16.07
C ASN A 604 23.82 7.27 -17.39
N THR A 605 24.48 7.01 -18.53
CA THR A 605 23.85 6.95 -19.87
C THR A 605 24.21 5.70 -20.71
N CYS A 606 24.62 4.61 -20.08
CA CYS A 606 24.97 3.34 -20.77
C CYS A 606 23.79 2.70 -21.55
N TYR A 607 22.54 2.91 -21.10
CA TYR A 607 21.33 2.50 -21.85
C TYR A 607 21.24 3.23 -23.20
N LEU A 608 21.49 4.55 -23.21
CA LEU A 608 21.50 5.37 -24.41
C LEU A 608 22.67 4.99 -25.33
N ASN A 609 23.86 4.74 -24.78
CA ASN A 609 25.00 4.24 -25.57
C ASN A 609 24.69 2.90 -26.25
N SER A 610 24.08 1.96 -25.52
CA SER A 610 23.67 0.66 -26.05
C SER A 610 22.66 0.80 -27.20
N LEU A 611 21.66 1.67 -27.04
CA LEU A 611 20.67 1.98 -28.07
C LEU A 611 21.29 2.68 -29.30
N LEU A 612 22.21 3.63 -29.10
CA LEU A 612 22.87 4.34 -30.19
C LEU A 612 23.77 3.42 -31.03
N GLN A 613 24.48 2.47 -30.40
CA GLN A 613 25.27 1.45 -31.11
C GLN A 613 24.37 0.49 -31.92
N TYR A 614 23.26 0.02 -31.32
CA TYR A 614 22.30 -0.81 -32.03
C TYR A 614 21.62 -0.06 -33.21
N LEU A 615 21.15 1.16 -33.00
CA LEU A 615 20.53 1.95 -34.07
C LEU A 615 21.53 2.34 -35.17
N TYR A 616 22.84 2.32 -34.89
CA TYR A 616 23.89 2.45 -35.90
C TYR A 616 24.07 1.18 -36.76
N THR A 617 23.68 -0.02 -36.32
CA THR A 617 23.70 -1.23 -37.18
C THR A 617 22.50 -1.35 -38.10
N VAL A 618 21.36 -0.73 -37.75
CA VAL A 618 20.16 -0.66 -38.59
C VAL A 618 20.36 0.26 -39.79
N ARG A 619 20.37 -0.30 -40.99
CA ARG A 619 20.63 0.45 -42.23
C ARG A 619 19.56 1.50 -42.52
N ALA A 620 18.29 1.22 -42.24
CA ALA A 620 17.19 2.15 -42.48
C ALA A 620 17.38 3.47 -41.69
N VAL A 621 17.83 3.37 -40.43
CA VAL A 621 18.14 4.53 -39.58
C VAL A 621 19.38 5.25 -40.10
N ARG A 622 20.47 4.53 -40.40
CA ARG A 622 21.67 5.13 -41.03
C ARG A 622 21.35 5.91 -42.31
N GLU A 623 20.51 5.38 -43.19
CA GLU A 623 20.14 6.03 -44.46
C GLU A 623 19.32 7.30 -44.24
N ILE A 624 18.39 7.31 -43.26
CA ILE A 624 17.62 8.50 -42.89
C ILE A 624 18.54 9.57 -42.30
N VAL A 625 19.41 9.20 -41.36
CA VAL A 625 20.32 10.12 -40.66
C VAL A 625 21.40 10.68 -41.61
N THR A 626 22.02 9.83 -42.43
CA THR A 626 23.12 10.23 -43.33
C THR A 626 22.62 11.06 -44.53
N ASN A 627 21.38 10.88 -44.96
CA ASN A 627 20.75 11.61 -46.07
C ASN A 627 19.57 12.49 -45.59
N TYR A 628 19.70 13.07 -44.39
CA TYR A 628 18.57 13.69 -43.69
C TYR A 628 17.84 14.76 -44.50
N GLU A 629 18.54 15.63 -45.24
CA GLU A 629 17.91 16.68 -46.05
C GLU A 629 16.95 16.15 -47.14
N ALA A 630 17.01 14.86 -47.50
CA ALA A 630 16.04 14.23 -48.41
C ALA A 630 14.73 13.78 -47.71
N PHE A 631 14.76 13.58 -46.39
CA PHE A 631 13.62 13.09 -45.58
C PHE A 631 13.05 14.17 -44.64
N LYS A 632 13.85 15.16 -44.26
CA LYS A 632 13.59 16.26 -43.33
C LYS A 632 12.27 16.99 -43.60
N LEU A 633 11.45 17.12 -42.56
CA LEU A 633 10.20 17.88 -42.58
C LEU A 633 10.46 19.40 -42.61
N ASP A 634 9.56 20.18 -43.22
CA ASP A 634 9.67 21.65 -43.23
C ASP A 634 9.04 22.24 -41.95
N LEU A 635 9.78 23.12 -41.23
CA LEU A 635 9.32 23.80 -40.00
C LEU A 635 8.32 24.95 -40.26
N SER A 636 7.42 24.75 -41.23
CA SER A 636 6.26 25.61 -41.45
C SER A 636 5.08 25.11 -40.63
N ASP A 637 4.30 26.02 -40.03
CA ASP A 637 3.19 25.66 -39.15
C ASP A 637 2.13 24.82 -39.92
N ASP A 638 1.96 25.13 -41.21
CA ASP A 638 1.13 24.40 -42.17
C ASP A 638 1.59 22.94 -42.38
N SER A 639 2.87 22.61 -42.16
CA SER A 639 3.39 21.23 -42.20
C SER A 639 3.35 20.55 -40.84
N ILE A 640 3.65 21.29 -39.76
CA ILE A 640 3.59 20.82 -38.38
C ILE A 640 2.16 20.39 -38.03
N GLN A 641 1.17 21.28 -38.25
CA GLN A 641 -0.26 21.01 -38.01
C GLN A 641 -0.82 19.86 -38.85
N LYS A 642 -0.16 19.47 -39.96
CA LYS A 642 -0.57 18.34 -40.80
C LYS A 642 0.17 17.04 -40.49
N ARG A 643 1.25 17.06 -39.70
CA ARG A 643 1.93 15.84 -39.26
C ARG A 643 1.08 15.12 -38.21
N ARG A 644 1.01 13.80 -38.27
CA ARG A 644 0.49 12.95 -37.19
C ARG A 644 1.47 11.82 -36.94
N LEU A 645 1.79 11.57 -35.67
CA LEU A 645 2.86 10.66 -35.26
C LEU A 645 2.30 9.33 -34.74
N GLY A 646 2.91 8.22 -35.18
CA GLY A 646 2.54 6.85 -34.81
C GLY A 646 1.14 6.41 -35.24
N GLY A 647 0.80 5.15 -34.95
CA GLY A 647 -0.55 4.61 -35.22
C GLY A 647 -1.66 5.32 -34.43
N ASN A 648 -1.33 5.85 -33.25
CA ASN A 648 -2.25 6.62 -32.41
C ASN A 648 -2.56 8.03 -32.96
N ARG A 649 -1.90 8.47 -34.05
CA ARG A 649 -2.12 9.75 -34.74
C ARG A 649 -2.01 10.95 -33.77
N MET A 650 -0.94 10.99 -32.98
CA MET A 650 -0.64 12.12 -32.09
C MET A 650 -0.38 13.39 -32.89
N GLU A 651 -0.83 14.53 -32.37
CA GLU A 651 -0.50 15.85 -32.91
C GLU A 651 0.92 16.26 -32.46
N MET A 652 1.64 17.02 -33.28
CA MET A 652 3.05 17.35 -33.06
C MET A 652 3.21 18.85 -32.75
N ASP A 653 3.91 19.18 -31.68
CA ASP A 653 4.22 20.57 -31.32
C ASP A 653 5.39 21.15 -32.15
N ARG A 654 5.45 22.49 -32.25
CA ARG A 654 6.57 23.20 -32.88
C ARG A 654 7.88 22.99 -32.12
N GLY A 655 7.86 22.98 -30.79
CA GLY A 655 9.03 22.71 -29.96
C GLY A 655 9.57 21.29 -30.19
N GLU A 656 8.68 20.30 -30.21
CA GLU A 656 9.02 18.90 -30.50
C GLU A 656 9.67 18.74 -31.89
N ALA A 657 9.12 19.40 -32.91
CA ALA A 657 9.69 19.40 -34.25
C ALA A 657 11.12 19.98 -34.29
N VAL A 658 11.40 21.03 -33.52
CA VAL A 658 12.74 21.64 -33.41
C VAL A 658 13.72 20.73 -32.66
N VAL A 659 13.30 20.11 -31.54
CA VAL A 659 14.12 19.10 -30.83
C VAL A 659 14.44 17.93 -31.76
N ALA A 660 13.46 17.44 -32.52
CA ALA A 660 13.62 16.35 -33.47
C ALA A 660 14.64 16.66 -34.59
N GLN A 661 14.61 17.87 -35.17
CA GLN A 661 15.62 18.25 -36.18
C GLN A 661 17.02 18.36 -35.57
N ALA A 662 17.14 18.92 -34.36
CA ALA A 662 18.42 19.00 -33.65
C ALA A 662 18.96 17.60 -33.32
N PHE A 663 18.12 16.70 -32.81
CA PHE A 663 18.48 15.32 -32.50
C PHE A 663 19.06 14.59 -33.72
N VAL A 664 18.41 14.66 -34.89
CA VAL A 664 18.91 13.96 -36.09
C VAL A 664 20.21 14.56 -36.63
N GLN A 665 20.43 15.87 -36.46
CA GLN A 665 21.72 16.51 -36.80
C GLN A 665 22.86 16.01 -35.90
N GLU A 666 22.67 16.02 -34.57
CA GLU A 666 23.65 15.50 -33.61
C GLU A 666 23.93 14.00 -33.82
N LEU A 667 22.90 13.23 -34.18
CA LEU A 667 23.02 11.80 -34.48
C LEU A 667 23.81 11.55 -35.78
N ALA A 668 23.68 12.43 -36.78
CA ALA A 668 24.49 12.38 -38.01
C ALA A 668 25.96 12.69 -37.74
N GLU A 669 26.26 13.67 -36.87
CA GLU A 669 27.62 13.94 -36.43
C GLU A 669 28.21 12.75 -35.65
N LEU A 670 27.44 12.13 -34.75
CA LEU A 670 27.87 10.93 -34.03
C LEU A 670 28.14 9.76 -34.99
N PHE A 671 27.26 9.49 -35.94
CA PHE A 671 27.43 8.44 -36.95
C PHE A 671 28.64 8.70 -37.87
N HIS A 672 28.97 9.97 -38.13
CA HIS A 672 30.20 10.35 -38.84
C HIS A 672 31.45 10.13 -37.99
N MET A 673 31.43 10.46 -36.70
CA MET A 673 32.54 10.20 -35.76
C MET A 673 32.80 8.70 -35.58
N LEU A 674 31.75 7.90 -35.39
CA LEU A 674 31.86 6.43 -35.28
C LEU A 674 32.49 5.79 -36.53
N ARG A 675 32.31 6.40 -37.71
CA ARG A 675 32.87 5.91 -38.98
C ARG A 675 34.31 6.34 -39.23
N THR A 676 34.70 7.53 -38.76
CA THR A 676 35.96 8.19 -39.14
C THR A 676 37.01 8.25 -38.02
N SER A 677 36.66 7.94 -36.77
CA SER A 677 37.61 8.05 -35.66
C SER A 677 38.64 6.90 -35.61
N ASP A 678 39.88 7.29 -35.31
CA ASP A 678 41.04 6.45 -35.02
C ASP A 678 41.08 5.96 -33.55
N LYS A 679 40.27 6.55 -32.67
CA LYS A 679 40.23 6.26 -31.23
C LYS A 679 39.56 4.92 -30.92
N LYS A 680 39.84 4.35 -29.74
CA LYS A 680 39.08 3.18 -29.23
C LYS A 680 37.58 3.51 -29.07
N ALA A 681 37.27 4.67 -28.51
CA ALA A 681 35.91 5.12 -28.25
C ALA A 681 35.74 6.63 -28.47
N THR A 682 34.55 7.04 -28.92
CA THR A 682 34.13 8.45 -29.08
C THR A 682 33.11 8.82 -28.00
N ARG A 683 32.89 10.11 -27.75
CA ARG A 683 31.90 10.57 -26.77
C ARG A 683 30.71 11.21 -27.50
N PRO A 684 29.45 10.84 -27.21
CA PRO A 684 28.28 11.56 -27.69
C PRO A 684 28.28 13.04 -27.28
N SER A 685 27.50 13.89 -27.96
CA SER A 685 27.31 15.26 -27.50
C SER A 685 26.34 15.32 -26.31
N GLN A 686 26.53 16.30 -25.42
CA GLN A 686 25.55 16.56 -24.35
C GLN A 686 24.19 16.97 -24.93
N ARG A 687 24.18 17.63 -26.09
CA ARG A 687 22.98 18.09 -26.79
C ARG A 687 22.15 16.92 -27.33
N LEU A 688 22.78 15.86 -27.84
CA LEU A 688 22.12 14.60 -28.22
C LEU A 688 21.45 13.94 -27.01
N ALA A 689 22.15 13.83 -25.89
CA ALA A 689 21.60 13.24 -24.67
C ALA A 689 20.45 14.08 -24.10
N ASN A 690 20.61 15.41 -24.01
CA ASN A 690 19.56 16.32 -23.56
C ASN A 690 18.29 16.24 -24.44
N ALA A 691 18.44 16.07 -25.76
CA ALA A 691 17.31 15.98 -26.69
C ALA A 691 16.48 14.69 -26.57
N VAL A 692 17.06 13.60 -26.04
CA VAL A 692 16.34 12.32 -25.82
C VAL A 692 15.79 12.21 -24.40
N LEU A 693 16.55 12.68 -23.40
CA LEU A 693 16.30 12.40 -21.98
C LEU A 693 15.50 13.49 -21.25
N LEU A 694 15.22 14.63 -21.91
CA LEU A 694 14.42 15.73 -21.36
C LEU A 694 13.18 15.97 -22.21
N SER A 695 12.00 16.00 -21.60
CA SER A 695 10.76 16.33 -22.31
C SER A 695 10.74 17.81 -22.73
N THR A 696 10.18 18.09 -23.91
CA THR A 696 10.07 19.44 -24.49
C THR A 696 9.48 20.45 -23.52
N ARG A 697 8.56 20.01 -22.66
CA ARG A 697 7.97 20.83 -21.59
C ARG A 697 9.00 21.28 -20.54
N ARG A 698 9.89 20.38 -20.06
CA ARG A 698 10.97 20.74 -19.12
C ARG A 698 12.00 21.67 -19.75
N LEU A 699 12.30 21.52 -21.05
CA LEU A 699 13.16 22.44 -21.81
C LEU A 699 12.59 23.88 -21.84
N LEU A 700 11.26 24.03 -21.79
CA LEU A 700 10.58 25.32 -21.86
C LEU A 700 10.30 25.95 -20.48
N GLU A 701 10.02 25.14 -19.44
CA GLU A 701 9.60 25.65 -18.13
C GLU A 701 10.74 26.28 -17.30
N ASP A 702 11.94 25.69 -17.26
CA ASP A 702 13.07 26.17 -16.43
C ASP A 702 13.62 27.55 -16.87
N THR A 703 13.45 27.91 -18.14
CA THR A 703 13.99 29.16 -18.73
C THR A 703 13.41 30.46 -18.15
N LYS A 704 12.41 30.37 -17.25
CA LYS A 704 11.78 31.51 -16.57
C LYS A 704 12.53 32.00 -15.32
N THR A 705 13.63 31.33 -14.93
CA THR A 705 14.21 31.46 -13.59
C THR A 705 15.53 32.26 -13.51
N ASP A 706 16.04 32.74 -14.65
CA ASP A 706 17.30 33.50 -14.72
C ASP A 706 17.09 35.03 -14.48
N PRO A 707 18.04 35.76 -13.87
CA PRO A 707 17.90 37.19 -13.62
C PRO A 707 17.96 38.04 -14.89
N ALA A 708 17.10 39.06 -14.97
CA ALA A 708 17.07 40.00 -16.11
C ALA A 708 18.38 40.81 -16.25
N PRO A 709 18.87 41.04 -17.48
CA PRO A 709 20.11 41.78 -17.71
C PRO A 709 19.96 43.27 -17.38
N THR A 710 20.93 43.83 -16.66
CA THR A 710 20.96 45.26 -16.33
C THR A 710 21.28 46.13 -17.56
N PRO A 711 20.57 47.25 -17.78
CA PRO A 711 20.81 48.14 -18.92
C PRO A 711 22.11 48.93 -18.74
N VAL A 712 22.80 49.18 -19.86
CA VAL A 712 24.08 49.91 -19.89
C VAL A 712 23.85 51.42 -19.97
N GLU A 713 24.20 52.16 -18.92
CA GLU A 713 24.29 53.63 -18.98
C GLU A 713 25.70 54.12 -19.37
N THR A 714 25.74 55.17 -20.19
CA THR A 714 26.97 55.72 -20.81
C THR A 714 27.64 56.82 -19.99
N THR A 715 28.98 56.82 -19.93
CA THR A 715 29.78 57.80 -19.16
C THR A 715 30.22 59.03 -19.97
N PRO A 716 30.26 60.22 -19.31
CA PRO A 716 31.14 61.35 -19.71
C PRO A 716 32.31 61.61 -18.71
N PRO A 717 33.33 62.45 -19.05
CA PRO A 717 34.69 62.33 -18.46
C PRO A 717 35.17 63.59 -17.65
N PRO A 718 36.49 63.89 -17.38
CA PRO A 718 37.12 63.51 -16.09
C PRO A 718 38.11 64.54 -15.42
N LEU A 719 38.73 64.15 -14.27
CA LEU A 719 39.94 64.70 -13.59
C LEU A 719 39.81 66.05 -12.79
N PRO A 720 40.72 66.43 -11.84
CA PRO A 720 41.99 65.79 -11.37
C PRO A 720 42.15 65.59 -9.81
N ALA A 721 43.35 65.14 -9.35
CA ALA A 721 43.73 64.71 -7.98
C ALA A 721 44.04 65.86 -6.95
N ARG A 722 44.38 65.67 -5.64
CA ARG A 722 45.44 64.89 -4.92
C ARG A 722 45.35 65.20 -3.37
N PRO A 723 46.23 64.79 -2.40
CA PRO A 723 47.09 63.60 -2.15
C PRO A 723 46.84 62.88 -0.76
N SER A 724 47.60 61.81 -0.45
CA SER A 724 47.57 61.03 0.82
C SER A 724 48.75 61.26 1.79
N PRO A 725 48.61 60.82 3.06
CA PRO A 725 49.67 60.12 3.85
C PRO A 725 49.09 58.97 4.74
N VAL A 726 49.79 58.06 5.46
CA VAL A 726 51.17 57.49 5.51
C VAL A 726 51.11 56.15 6.31
N GLU A 727 52.13 55.27 6.21
CA GLU A 727 52.20 53.88 6.76
C GLU A 727 52.73 53.75 8.22
N ARG A 728 52.53 52.60 8.90
CA ARG A 728 53.59 51.65 9.40
C ARG A 728 53.10 50.45 10.25
N GLU A 729 54.02 49.54 10.59
CA GLU A 729 53.82 48.10 10.92
C GLU A 729 54.14 47.68 12.39
N ALA A 730 54.02 46.35 12.64
CA ALA A 730 54.25 45.42 13.80
C ALA A 730 55.57 45.58 14.63
N PRO A 731 56.02 44.68 15.57
CA PRO A 731 55.58 43.33 16.07
C PRO A 731 55.49 43.28 17.65
N PRO A 732 55.66 42.17 18.46
CA PRO A 732 55.97 40.73 18.25
C PRO A 732 55.11 39.71 19.09
N SER A 733 55.74 38.77 19.86
CA SER A 733 55.20 37.47 20.31
C SER A 733 55.50 37.12 21.81
N PRO A 734 54.99 36.00 22.40
CA PRO A 734 54.93 35.73 23.86
C PRO A 734 56.02 34.77 24.42
N PRO A 735 55.98 34.43 25.73
CA PRO A 735 56.24 33.05 26.19
C PRO A 735 55.33 32.53 27.34
N SER A 736 55.56 31.28 27.77
CA SER A 736 54.67 30.39 28.56
C SER A 736 55.05 30.13 30.03
N SER A 737 54.10 29.63 30.84
CA SER A 737 54.38 28.59 31.88
C SER A 737 53.14 27.83 32.41
N THR A 738 53.32 26.54 32.66
CA THR A 738 52.46 25.60 33.44
C THR A 738 52.90 25.61 34.94
N PRO A 739 52.22 24.97 35.94
CA PRO A 739 51.32 23.81 35.83
C PRO A 739 50.07 23.71 36.77
N SER A 740 49.35 22.60 36.57
CA SER A 740 48.40 21.84 37.40
C SER A 740 48.05 22.26 38.84
N LEU A 741 46.76 22.12 39.21
CA LEU A 741 46.29 21.20 40.27
C LEU A 741 44.75 21.00 40.26
N LEU A 742 44.30 19.83 40.75
CA LEU A 742 42.93 19.46 41.15
C LEU A 742 42.71 19.82 42.65
N PRO A 743 41.56 19.57 43.34
CA PRO A 743 40.30 18.90 42.95
C PRO A 743 38.99 19.61 43.43
N SER A 744 37.83 18.92 43.30
CA SER A 744 36.69 18.87 44.28
C SER A 744 35.91 20.15 44.66
N ASP A 745 34.65 20.10 45.15
CA ASP A 745 33.69 18.99 45.33
C ASP A 745 32.23 19.50 45.27
N ALA A 746 31.29 18.55 45.37
CA ALA A 746 29.83 18.64 45.26
C ALA A 746 29.05 19.62 46.21
N ALA A 747 27.72 19.64 45.99
CA ALA A 747 26.61 19.81 46.96
C ALA A 747 25.68 21.05 46.85
N THR A 748 24.50 20.78 46.29
CA THR A 748 23.15 21.30 46.65
C THR A 748 22.77 21.06 48.14
N PRO A 749 21.65 21.61 48.70
CA PRO A 749 20.65 22.58 48.20
C PRO A 749 20.20 23.68 49.22
N SER A 750 19.22 24.52 48.81
CA SER A 750 18.13 25.17 49.61
C SER A 750 18.42 26.13 50.79
N ASP A 751 17.87 27.36 50.70
CA ASP A 751 16.98 27.94 51.75
C ASP A 751 16.10 29.11 51.19
N LEU A 752 15.15 29.61 51.99
CA LEU A 752 14.13 30.64 51.66
C LEU A 752 14.29 31.94 52.49
N THR A 753 14.19 33.13 51.89
CA THR A 753 13.75 34.37 52.59
C THR A 753 13.17 35.46 51.65
N LEU A 754 11.93 35.91 51.95
CA LEU A 754 11.48 37.29 52.28
C LEU A 754 12.24 38.52 51.70
N SER A 755 11.63 39.67 51.35
CA SER A 755 10.28 40.22 51.64
C SER A 755 9.90 41.47 50.79
N SER A 756 8.60 41.83 50.77
CA SER A 756 8.01 43.19 50.59
C SER A 756 8.33 44.03 49.32
N GLU A 757 7.53 45.02 48.89
CA GLU A 757 6.08 45.30 48.89
C GLU A 757 5.88 46.67 48.17
N SER A 758 4.87 46.82 47.31
CA SER A 758 3.92 47.97 47.30
C SER A 758 3.19 48.16 45.95
N HIS A 759 2.02 48.79 46.07
CA HIS A 759 0.95 48.98 45.07
C HIS A 759 1.00 50.43 44.51
N PRO A 760 0.26 50.84 43.43
CA PRO A 760 -1.21 50.82 43.47
C PRO A 760 -2.08 50.80 42.18
N THR A 761 -3.31 50.30 42.40
CA THR A 761 -4.62 50.73 41.85
C THR A 761 -4.90 50.78 40.34
N ALA A 762 -5.67 49.76 39.92
CA ALA A 762 -7.10 49.87 39.58
C ALA A 762 -7.62 50.78 38.42
N SER A 763 -8.25 50.09 37.47
CA SER A 763 -9.45 50.46 36.69
C SER A 763 -10.25 51.71 37.10
N ARG A 764 -10.64 52.54 36.11
CA ARG A 764 -12.06 52.84 35.81
C ARG A 764 -12.30 53.78 34.60
N ARG A 765 -13.54 53.70 34.09
CA ARG A 765 -14.33 54.64 33.24
C ARG A 765 -14.35 54.35 31.74
N SER A 766 -15.48 54.53 31.02
CA SER A 766 -16.93 54.70 31.33
C SER A 766 -17.71 54.67 29.98
N SER A 767 -19.04 54.55 29.85
CA SER A 767 -20.17 54.60 30.80
C SER A 767 -21.35 53.76 30.29
N SER A 768 -22.30 53.44 31.16
CA SER A 768 -23.61 52.89 30.81
C SER A 768 -24.69 53.97 30.63
N THR A 769 -25.84 53.59 30.07
CA THR A 769 -27.18 54.09 30.44
C THR A 769 -28.14 52.90 30.47
N LEU A 770 -29.10 52.90 31.41
CA LEU A 770 -30.11 51.86 31.64
C LEU A 770 -31.50 52.31 31.19
N ILE A 771 -32.43 51.37 31.01
CA ILE A 771 -33.81 51.37 31.52
C ILE A 771 -34.41 49.95 31.34
N GLU A 772 -35.27 49.52 32.27
CA GLU A 772 -36.00 48.24 32.28
C GLU A 772 -37.53 48.47 32.07
N VAL A 773 -38.35 47.42 32.28
CA VAL A 773 -39.80 47.44 32.64
C VAL A 773 -40.84 47.03 31.55
N GLU A 774 -41.30 45.77 31.68
CA GLU A 774 -42.69 45.22 31.65
C GLU A 774 -43.61 45.13 30.38
N GLU A 775 -44.10 43.89 30.19
CA GLU A 775 -45.48 43.38 29.91
C GLU A 775 -46.30 43.56 28.58
N ASP A 776 -46.90 42.41 28.20
CA ASP A 776 -48.30 42.13 27.77
C ASP A 776 -48.86 42.06 26.31
N THR A 777 -49.24 40.81 25.94
CA THR A 777 -50.46 40.32 25.24
C THR A 777 -50.87 40.65 23.78
N LEU A 778 -50.68 39.64 22.90
CA LEU A 778 -51.69 39.04 21.97
C LEU A 778 -52.30 39.95 20.83
N PRO A 779 -53.37 39.57 20.05
CA PRO A 779 -53.26 39.23 18.60
C PRO A 779 -54.38 39.92 17.73
N PRO A 780 -55.02 39.39 16.64
CA PRO A 780 -54.77 38.26 15.70
C PRO A 780 -55.08 38.55 14.18
N LEU A 781 -55.11 37.48 13.34
CA LEU A 781 -56.17 37.11 12.36
C LEU A 781 -55.95 37.22 10.80
N VAL A 782 -56.20 36.09 10.08
CA VAL A 782 -56.56 35.83 8.62
C VAL A 782 -55.71 36.43 7.46
N SER A 783 -55.60 35.89 6.22
CA SER A 783 -55.83 34.58 5.53
C SER A 783 -55.20 34.67 4.08
N MET A 784 -55.33 33.82 3.03
CA MET A 784 -56.14 32.63 2.67
C MET A 784 -55.53 31.83 1.45
N GLU A 785 -56.21 30.75 1.03
CA GLU A 785 -56.34 30.05 -0.30
C GLU A 785 -55.79 30.70 -1.61
N ASP A 786 -55.41 30.03 -2.71
CA ASP A 786 -55.11 28.62 -3.14
C ASP A 786 -54.44 28.69 -4.59
N SER A 787 -54.25 27.74 -5.55
CA SER A 787 -54.69 26.36 -5.85
C SER A 787 -53.89 25.64 -7.00
N THR A 788 -54.37 24.42 -7.37
CA THR A 788 -54.17 23.47 -8.53
C THR A 788 -53.69 23.94 -9.93
N ALA A 789 -53.22 23.11 -10.91
CA ALA A 789 -52.79 21.68 -11.00
C ALA A 789 -52.08 21.28 -12.35
N ILE A 790 -51.61 20.02 -12.42
CA ILE A 790 -50.97 19.14 -13.48
C ILE A 790 -51.82 18.88 -14.78
N PRO A 791 -51.44 18.05 -15.82
CA PRO A 791 -50.21 17.23 -16.17
C PRO A 791 -49.74 17.16 -17.68
N SER A 792 -48.74 16.29 -17.99
CA SER A 792 -48.57 15.43 -19.23
C SER A 792 -48.17 16.05 -20.61
N GLU A 793 -47.58 15.37 -21.62
CA GLU A 793 -46.82 14.08 -21.76
C GLU A 793 -45.98 14.01 -23.08
N LYS A 794 -44.88 13.21 -23.08
CA LYS A 794 -44.26 12.37 -24.15
C LYS A 794 -43.90 12.82 -25.61
N SER A 795 -42.78 12.23 -26.06
CA SER A 795 -42.46 11.67 -27.42
C SER A 795 -41.76 12.47 -28.55
N ALA A 796 -40.46 12.12 -28.73
CA ALA A 796 -39.87 11.39 -29.88
C ALA A 796 -39.61 12.02 -31.30
N MET A 797 -38.34 11.85 -31.72
CA MET A 797 -37.83 11.41 -33.04
C MET A 797 -37.80 12.33 -34.31
N GLN A 798 -36.55 12.76 -34.62
CA GLN A 798 -35.77 12.45 -35.86
C GLN A 798 -35.91 13.28 -37.18
N VAL A 799 -34.83 13.16 -37.97
CA VAL A 799 -34.60 13.40 -39.43
C VAL A 799 -34.60 14.83 -40.06
N ASP A 800 -33.38 15.29 -40.38
CA ASP A 800 -32.84 15.52 -41.75
C ASP A 800 -32.52 16.90 -42.40
N ALA A 801 -31.44 16.83 -43.21
CA ALA A 801 -31.09 17.53 -44.45
C ALA A 801 -30.77 19.04 -44.55
N LYS A 802 -29.58 19.29 -45.14
CA LYS A 802 -28.95 20.54 -45.65
C LYS A 802 -29.76 21.25 -46.76
N MET A 803 -29.47 22.55 -47.00
CA MET A 803 -28.86 23.05 -48.27
C MET A 803 -28.52 24.57 -48.23
N LEU A 804 -27.79 25.07 -49.25
CA LEU A 804 -27.28 26.45 -49.41
C LEU A 804 -28.15 27.31 -50.38
N ASP A 805 -28.04 28.65 -50.36
CA ASP A 805 -27.25 29.46 -51.34
C ASP A 805 -27.42 31.00 -51.12
N ALA A 806 -26.73 31.85 -51.90
CA ALA A 806 -26.44 33.29 -51.61
C ALA A 806 -27.15 34.35 -52.51
N GLY A 807 -26.91 35.65 -52.22
CA GLY A 807 -27.36 36.83 -53.00
C GLY A 807 -26.74 38.15 -52.51
N ILE A 808 -26.58 39.18 -53.37
CA ILE A 808 -25.66 40.34 -53.14
C ILE A 808 -26.26 41.70 -53.60
N SER A 809 -25.79 42.83 -53.01
CA SER A 809 -25.98 44.27 -53.38
C SER A 809 -27.33 44.91 -52.99
N GLY A 810 -27.51 46.21 -52.66
CA GLY A 810 -26.67 47.45 -52.64
C GLY A 810 -27.48 48.64 -53.25
N ASP A 811 -27.41 49.95 -52.93
CA ASP A 811 -26.67 50.89 -52.04
C ASP A 811 -27.53 52.21 -51.94
N GLY A 812 -27.43 53.24 -51.08
CA GLY A 812 -26.51 53.69 -50.00
C GLY A 812 -26.83 55.15 -49.54
N MET A 813 -25.84 56.07 -49.59
CA MET A 813 -25.91 57.56 -49.57
C MET A 813 -25.77 58.40 -48.25
N GLN A 814 -24.52 58.82 -47.94
CA GLN A 814 -24.03 60.12 -47.37
C GLN A 814 -24.61 60.70 -46.04
N LYS A 815 -23.90 61.53 -45.24
CA LYS A 815 -22.69 62.38 -45.42
C LYS A 815 -21.98 62.55 -44.03
N MET A 816 -20.66 62.41 -43.88
CA MET A 816 -19.62 63.48 -43.88
C MET A 816 -20.07 64.81 -43.22
N THR A 817 -19.25 65.48 -42.40
CA THR A 817 -17.87 65.95 -42.68
C THR A 817 -16.95 65.88 -41.43
N ASP A 818 -15.61 66.01 -41.41
CA ASP A 818 -14.38 65.99 -42.28
C ASP A 818 -13.23 66.21 -41.23
N ASP A 819 -11.89 66.16 -41.38
CA ASP A 819 -10.78 65.47 -42.11
C ASP A 819 -9.47 65.95 -41.38
N GLU A 820 -8.20 65.53 -41.48
CA GLU A 820 -7.31 64.57 -42.19
C GLU A 820 -6.00 64.43 -41.31
N PRO A 821 -4.86 63.75 -41.64
CA PRO A 821 -4.53 62.89 -42.79
C PRO A 821 -3.95 61.49 -42.43
N ALA A 822 -3.70 60.65 -43.44
CA ALA A 822 -3.14 59.29 -43.32
C ALA A 822 -1.66 59.19 -43.77
N ASN A 823 -0.97 58.08 -43.45
CA ASN A 823 0.12 57.56 -44.32
C ASN A 823 0.54 56.08 -44.05
N VAL A 824 0.74 55.33 -45.14
CA VAL A 824 1.50 54.06 -45.31
C VAL A 824 0.98 52.76 -44.65
N ASP A 825 1.26 51.64 -45.34
CA ASP A 825 1.00 50.23 -45.01
C ASP A 825 1.52 49.74 -43.64
N VAL A 826 0.91 48.68 -43.12
CA VAL A 826 1.50 47.79 -42.09
C VAL A 826 1.43 46.33 -42.57
N SER A 827 2.53 45.60 -42.37
CA SER A 827 2.82 44.29 -42.96
C SER A 827 2.20 43.12 -42.21
N MET A 828 2.01 41.99 -42.92
CA MET A 828 1.87 40.65 -42.33
C MET A 828 3.22 40.19 -41.76
N ALA A 829 3.63 40.69 -40.60
CA ALA A 829 4.93 40.40 -39.99
C ALA A 829 4.85 39.56 -38.69
N ASP A 830 3.89 39.86 -37.82
CA ASP A 830 4.02 39.58 -36.39
C ASP A 830 3.96 38.09 -36.00
N VAL A 831 3.30 37.24 -36.79
CA VAL A 831 3.18 35.78 -36.52
C VAL A 831 4.51 35.03 -36.69
N ALA A 832 5.43 35.56 -37.49
CA ALA A 832 6.73 34.94 -37.74
C ALA A 832 7.73 35.10 -36.58
N ASP A 833 7.52 36.09 -35.71
CA ASP A 833 8.46 36.47 -34.65
C ASP A 833 8.30 35.56 -33.41
N GLU A 834 7.05 35.30 -32.98
CA GLU A 834 6.76 34.32 -31.92
C GLU A 834 7.28 32.92 -32.26
N SER A 835 7.10 32.51 -33.53
CA SER A 835 7.57 31.23 -34.06
C SER A 835 9.09 31.07 -33.95
N GLN A 836 9.85 32.08 -34.38
CA GLN A 836 11.32 32.05 -34.32
C GLN A 836 11.86 32.16 -32.89
N GLU A 837 11.14 32.84 -31.99
CA GLU A 837 11.51 32.96 -30.58
C GLU A 837 11.30 31.64 -29.80
N ILE A 838 10.31 30.81 -30.17
CA ILE A 838 10.18 29.44 -29.64
C ILE A 838 11.38 28.58 -30.09
N ASP A 839 11.68 28.57 -31.38
CA ASP A 839 12.79 27.80 -31.96
C ASP A 839 14.13 28.14 -31.26
N ARG A 840 14.37 29.44 -31.01
CA ARG A 840 15.57 29.94 -30.32
C ARG A 840 15.62 29.54 -28.85
N LYS A 841 14.48 29.51 -28.13
CA LYS A 841 14.42 29.07 -26.72
C LYS A 841 14.74 27.60 -26.57
N VAL A 842 14.14 26.74 -27.41
CA VAL A 842 14.34 25.29 -27.38
C VAL A 842 15.81 24.93 -27.64
N LEU A 843 16.42 25.50 -28.70
CA LEU A 843 17.83 25.24 -29.02
C LEU A 843 18.78 25.71 -27.91
N ARG A 844 18.49 26.87 -27.28
CA ARG A 844 19.29 27.40 -26.18
C ARG A 844 19.16 26.59 -24.88
N ALA A 845 17.99 26.01 -24.61
CA ALA A 845 17.79 25.08 -23.49
C ALA A 845 18.63 23.80 -23.68
N LEU A 846 18.57 23.19 -24.87
CA LEU A 846 19.34 21.98 -25.19
C LEU A 846 20.87 22.15 -25.00
N GLU A 847 21.40 23.36 -25.26
CA GLU A 847 22.83 23.69 -25.14
C GLU A 847 23.30 24.03 -23.71
N HIS A 848 22.43 24.57 -22.86
CA HIS A 848 22.80 25.08 -21.53
C HIS A 848 22.23 24.32 -20.34
N GLN A 849 21.18 23.52 -20.50
CA GLN A 849 20.56 22.79 -19.39
C GLN A 849 21.47 21.63 -18.95
N THR A 850 22.22 21.85 -17.88
CA THR A 850 23.00 20.82 -17.19
C THR A 850 22.07 19.94 -16.37
N ARG A 851 22.15 18.61 -16.56
CA ARG A 851 21.35 17.62 -15.84
C ARG A 851 21.49 17.80 -14.32
N SER A 852 20.40 18.13 -13.64
CA SER A 852 20.35 18.25 -12.18
C SER A 852 20.47 16.86 -11.56
N SER A 853 21.59 16.59 -10.91
CA SER A 853 22.06 15.25 -10.50
C SER A 853 22.44 14.33 -11.67
N GLY A 854 23.51 13.55 -11.48
CA GLY A 854 23.97 12.54 -12.44
C GLY A 854 23.32 11.17 -12.24
N THR A 855 22.49 11.01 -11.20
CA THR A 855 22.05 9.73 -10.64
C THR A 855 21.01 9.01 -11.48
N ASP A 856 20.03 9.75 -12.00
CA ASP A 856 18.82 9.16 -12.57
C ASP A 856 19.12 8.28 -13.80
N GLN A 857 18.50 7.10 -13.86
CA GLN A 857 18.47 6.25 -15.06
C GLN A 857 17.04 6.17 -15.60
N GLN A 858 16.91 5.96 -16.90
CA GLN A 858 15.62 5.79 -17.58
C GLN A 858 15.55 4.41 -18.21
N ASP A 859 14.33 3.94 -18.46
CA ASP A 859 14.10 2.63 -19.06
C ASP A 859 14.53 2.60 -20.53
N VAL A 860 15.13 1.50 -20.98
CA VAL A 860 15.48 1.28 -22.38
C VAL A 860 14.24 1.35 -23.28
N GLU A 861 13.07 0.94 -22.79
CA GLU A 861 11.77 1.03 -23.49
C GLU A 861 11.35 2.49 -23.74
N GLU A 862 11.41 3.32 -22.69
CA GLU A 862 11.09 4.75 -22.76
C GLU A 862 12.07 5.49 -23.69
N VAL A 863 13.36 5.17 -23.59
CA VAL A 863 14.43 5.83 -24.35
C VAL A 863 14.39 5.41 -25.82
N ILE A 864 14.16 4.14 -26.16
CA ILE A 864 13.99 3.73 -27.57
C ILE A 864 12.69 4.29 -28.15
N GLY A 865 11.59 4.33 -27.37
CA GLY A 865 10.34 4.98 -27.76
C GLY A 865 10.52 6.47 -28.07
N SER A 866 11.31 7.16 -27.24
CA SER A 866 11.64 8.58 -27.43
C SER A 866 12.50 8.81 -28.68
N ILE A 867 13.55 8.01 -28.90
CA ILE A 867 14.39 8.09 -30.11
C ILE A 867 13.58 7.82 -31.39
N ILE A 868 12.72 6.79 -31.37
CA ILE A 868 11.83 6.47 -32.50
C ILE A 868 10.86 7.63 -32.77
N SER A 869 10.25 8.20 -31.73
CA SER A 869 9.32 9.32 -31.86
C SER A 869 10.01 10.59 -32.43
N LEU A 870 11.23 10.89 -31.99
CA LEU A 870 12.04 11.99 -32.53
C LEU A 870 12.41 11.74 -34.01
N LEU A 871 12.80 10.51 -34.38
CA LEU A 871 13.05 10.14 -35.77
C LEU A 871 11.79 10.29 -36.65
N GLN A 872 10.60 9.96 -36.13
CA GLN A 872 9.33 10.16 -36.85
C GLN A 872 8.97 11.65 -36.99
N ALA A 873 9.13 12.45 -35.94
CA ALA A 873 8.85 13.89 -35.95
C ALA A 873 9.78 14.66 -36.91
N ALA A 874 11.04 14.22 -37.03
CA ALA A 874 12.04 14.85 -37.90
C ALA A 874 11.77 14.68 -39.41
N ILE A 875 10.99 13.68 -39.83
CA ILE A 875 10.84 13.27 -41.24
C ILE A 875 9.42 13.44 -41.80
N ARG A 876 9.34 13.57 -43.12
CA ARG A 876 8.09 13.63 -43.90
C ARG A 876 7.44 12.23 -43.99
N PRO A 877 6.10 12.14 -43.96
CA PRO A 877 5.40 10.90 -44.29
C PRO A 877 5.65 10.53 -45.76
N SER A 878 5.79 9.23 -46.02
CA SER A 878 5.98 8.65 -47.35
C SER A 878 4.64 8.39 -48.05
N HIS A 879 3.62 7.96 -47.30
CA HIS A 879 2.24 7.91 -47.75
C HIS A 879 1.25 8.05 -46.56
N VAL A 880 -0.04 8.15 -46.84
CA VAL A 880 -1.11 8.20 -45.84
C VAL A 880 -2.18 7.20 -46.26
N ASP A 881 -2.62 6.36 -45.32
CA ASP A 881 -3.74 5.45 -45.55
C ASP A 881 -5.08 6.20 -45.40
N GLU A 882 -5.86 6.27 -46.48
CA GLU A 882 -7.16 6.94 -46.51
C GLU A 882 -8.21 6.29 -45.59
N SER A 883 -8.02 5.02 -45.21
CA SER A 883 -8.98 4.25 -44.40
C SER A 883 -8.77 4.40 -42.89
N THR A 884 -7.52 4.44 -42.42
CA THR A 884 -7.18 4.66 -41.00
C THR A 884 -6.77 6.10 -40.69
N GLY A 885 -6.37 6.89 -41.69
CA GLY A 885 -5.76 8.21 -41.50
C GLY A 885 -4.34 8.17 -40.92
N ILE A 886 -3.71 6.99 -40.88
CA ILE A 886 -2.34 6.82 -40.37
C ILE A 886 -1.34 7.27 -41.45
N GLN A 887 -0.33 8.01 -41.00
CA GLN A 887 0.80 8.44 -41.82
C GLN A 887 1.89 7.37 -41.74
N TYR A 888 2.35 6.89 -42.89
CA TYR A 888 3.39 5.88 -42.98
C TYR A 888 4.71 6.52 -43.40
N GLU A 889 5.77 6.18 -42.69
CA GLU A 889 7.15 6.52 -43.01
C GLU A 889 8.05 5.30 -42.85
N LYS A 890 9.25 5.35 -43.44
CA LYS A 890 10.26 4.28 -43.41
C LYS A 890 10.61 3.79 -41.99
N ILE A 891 10.40 4.59 -40.94
CA ILE A 891 10.56 4.17 -39.53
C ILE A 891 9.43 3.23 -39.09
N ILE A 892 8.16 3.57 -39.36
CA ILE A 892 7.01 2.67 -39.13
C ILE A 892 7.19 1.38 -39.93
N GLU A 893 7.52 1.51 -41.21
CA GLU A 893 7.74 0.38 -42.13
C GLU A 893 8.92 -0.52 -41.73
N THR A 894 9.83 -0.06 -40.85
CA THR A 894 11.00 -0.84 -40.38
C THR A 894 10.75 -1.56 -39.05
N PHE A 895 10.05 -0.93 -38.09
CA PHE A 895 9.99 -1.40 -36.69
C PHE A 895 8.60 -1.73 -36.14
N PHE A 896 7.53 -1.13 -36.65
CA PHE A 896 6.22 -1.24 -36.00
C PHE A 896 5.50 -2.54 -36.40
N VAL A 897 4.99 -3.27 -35.39
CA VAL A 897 4.15 -4.44 -35.58
C VAL A 897 2.67 -4.03 -35.55
N THR A 898 1.84 -4.62 -36.41
CA THR A 898 0.39 -4.46 -36.35
C THR A 898 -0.23 -5.66 -35.66
N THR A 899 -0.89 -5.43 -34.53
CA THR A 899 -1.57 -6.45 -33.73
C THR A 899 -3.09 -6.29 -33.79
N VAL A 900 -3.83 -7.36 -33.50
CA VAL A 900 -5.29 -7.38 -33.46
C VAL A 900 -5.76 -8.03 -32.18
N ASN A 901 -6.50 -7.29 -31.37
CA ASN A 901 -7.03 -7.74 -30.10
C ASN A 901 -8.47 -8.23 -30.31
N TYR A 902 -8.66 -9.55 -30.28
CA TYR A 902 -9.96 -10.20 -30.42
C TYR A 902 -10.60 -10.38 -29.05
N THR A 903 -11.81 -9.86 -28.87
CA THR A 903 -12.57 -9.90 -27.61
C THR A 903 -13.99 -10.43 -27.85
N LYS A 904 -14.47 -11.31 -26.96
CA LYS A 904 -15.77 -11.96 -27.10
C LYS A 904 -16.41 -12.27 -25.74
N LYS A 905 -17.71 -11.97 -25.60
CA LYS A 905 -18.50 -12.31 -24.41
C LYS A 905 -19.10 -13.71 -24.53
N PHE A 906 -19.22 -14.42 -23.41
CA PHE A 906 -19.97 -15.69 -23.40
C PHE A 906 -21.43 -15.44 -23.80
N GLY A 907 -21.85 -16.05 -24.92
CA GLY A 907 -23.18 -15.88 -25.52
C GLY A 907 -23.18 -15.16 -26.88
N GLU A 908 -22.17 -14.33 -27.15
CA GLU A 908 -21.94 -13.78 -28.50
C GLU A 908 -21.32 -14.85 -29.42
N LYS A 909 -21.57 -14.78 -30.73
CA LYS A 909 -21.01 -15.73 -31.71
C LYS A 909 -19.71 -15.22 -32.32
N ASP A 910 -19.72 -13.96 -32.70
CA ASP A 910 -18.62 -13.29 -33.39
C ASP A 910 -17.64 -12.68 -32.38
N TYR A 911 -16.44 -12.34 -32.83
CA TYR A 911 -15.47 -11.59 -32.03
C TYR A 911 -15.49 -10.12 -32.43
N GLN A 912 -15.47 -9.24 -31.44
CA GLN A 912 -15.11 -7.82 -31.64
C GLN A 912 -13.59 -7.75 -31.79
N HIS A 913 -13.08 -6.86 -32.65
CA HIS A 913 -11.65 -6.74 -32.90
C HIS A 913 -11.21 -5.28 -32.95
N GLU A 914 -10.06 -5.00 -32.33
CA GLU A 914 -9.38 -3.71 -32.33
C GLU A 914 -7.97 -3.88 -32.90
N ILE A 915 -7.46 -2.87 -33.63
CA ILE A 915 -6.15 -2.93 -34.29
C ILE A 915 -5.18 -1.98 -33.58
N SER A 916 -4.11 -2.52 -33.03
CA SER A 916 -3.02 -1.78 -32.37
C SER A 916 -1.74 -1.75 -33.23
N TYR A 917 -0.91 -0.74 -32.98
CA TYR A 917 0.35 -0.48 -33.69
C TYR A 917 1.47 -0.30 -32.67
N ASP A 918 2.20 -1.38 -32.42
CA ASP A 918 3.12 -1.46 -31.30
C ASP A 918 4.57 -1.33 -31.77
N ARG A 919 5.43 -0.77 -30.92
CA ARG A 919 6.88 -0.64 -31.19
C ARG A 919 7.64 -1.94 -30.93
N SER A 920 7.11 -2.80 -30.06
CA SER A 920 7.68 -4.10 -29.67
C SER A 920 6.58 -5.03 -29.19
N ILE A 921 6.77 -6.35 -29.33
CA ILE A 921 5.90 -7.35 -28.68
C ILE A 921 6.43 -7.68 -27.28
N THR A 922 5.53 -7.82 -26.30
CA THR A 922 5.91 -8.12 -24.92
C THR A 922 5.92 -9.63 -24.66
N ALA A 923 6.99 -10.11 -24.01
CA ALA A 923 7.16 -11.46 -23.50
C ALA A 923 7.23 -11.44 -21.97
N PHE A 924 6.44 -12.29 -21.30
CA PHE A 924 6.34 -12.34 -19.84
C PHE A 924 7.12 -13.56 -19.30
N PRO A 925 8.25 -13.37 -18.58
CA PRO A 925 9.00 -14.48 -18.00
C PRO A 925 8.17 -15.20 -16.93
N ALA A 926 8.32 -16.53 -16.85
CA ALA A 926 7.58 -17.35 -15.87
C ALA A 926 7.81 -16.88 -14.41
N PRO A 927 6.82 -17.05 -13.51
CA PRO A 927 6.97 -16.70 -12.09
C PRO A 927 8.11 -17.45 -11.39
N GLU A 928 8.31 -18.72 -11.77
CA GLU A 928 9.37 -19.60 -11.24
C GLU A 928 10.00 -20.43 -12.37
N GLY A 929 11.24 -20.87 -12.16
CA GLY A 929 11.94 -21.79 -13.07
C GLY A 929 12.53 -21.13 -14.32
N ARG A 930 12.73 -21.94 -15.37
CA ARG A 930 13.20 -21.49 -16.70
C ARG A 930 12.06 -21.66 -17.70
N CYS A 931 11.90 -20.70 -18.61
CA CYS A 931 10.89 -20.74 -19.68
C CYS A 931 11.52 -20.48 -21.04
N SER A 932 10.89 -20.92 -22.13
CA SER A 932 11.30 -20.52 -23.48
C SER A 932 10.69 -19.16 -23.84
N LEU A 933 11.29 -18.46 -24.81
CA LEU A 933 10.71 -17.24 -25.35
C LEU A 933 9.30 -17.48 -25.95
N TYR A 934 9.00 -18.69 -26.44
CA TYR A 934 7.67 -19.05 -26.94
C TYR A 934 6.62 -19.17 -25.84
N ASP A 935 6.99 -19.66 -24.65
CA ASP A 935 6.09 -19.71 -23.48
C ASP A 935 5.82 -18.28 -22.96
N ALA A 936 6.87 -17.45 -22.93
CA ALA A 936 6.80 -16.07 -22.49
C ALA A 936 5.98 -15.17 -23.43
N LEU A 937 6.05 -15.41 -24.74
CA LEU A 937 5.18 -14.78 -25.74
C LEU A 937 3.75 -15.36 -25.70
N GLY A 938 3.60 -16.66 -25.40
CA GLY A 938 2.30 -17.33 -25.28
C GLY A 938 1.37 -16.64 -24.28
N GLN A 939 1.87 -16.22 -23.12
CA GLN A 939 1.09 -15.46 -22.13
C GLN A 939 0.41 -14.18 -22.67
N ASN A 940 0.94 -13.59 -23.74
CA ASN A 940 0.42 -12.39 -24.39
C ASN A 940 -0.54 -12.72 -25.56
N PHE A 941 -0.21 -13.73 -26.38
CA PHE A 941 -0.95 -14.06 -27.60
C PHE A 941 -1.97 -15.21 -27.47
N ASP A 942 -1.93 -16.00 -26.40
CA ASP A 942 -2.84 -17.14 -26.20
C ASP A 942 -4.17 -16.75 -25.55
N GLN A 943 -5.17 -17.63 -25.64
CA GLN A 943 -6.54 -17.31 -25.24
C GLN A 943 -6.70 -17.20 -23.72
N GLN A 944 -6.88 -15.97 -23.24
CA GLN A 944 -7.22 -15.69 -21.85
C GLN A 944 -8.75 -15.74 -21.65
N VAL A 945 -9.19 -16.26 -20.51
CA VAL A 945 -10.58 -16.27 -20.06
C VAL A 945 -10.67 -15.52 -18.74
N LEU A 946 -11.49 -14.47 -18.71
CA LEU A 946 -11.72 -13.62 -17.55
C LEU A 946 -13.04 -14.04 -16.89
N GLU A 947 -12.95 -15.00 -15.97
CA GLU A 947 -14.12 -15.64 -15.34
C GLU A 947 -15.07 -14.63 -14.69
N GLU A 948 -14.52 -13.65 -13.96
CA GLU A 948 -15.28 -12.59 -13.27
C GLU A 948 -16.17 -11.75 -14.21
N SER A 949 -15.73 -11.55 -15.46
CA SER A 949 -16.38 -10.63 -16.41
C SER A 949 -17.03 -11.33 -17.60
N ASN A 950 -16.99 -12.67 -17.64
CA ASN A 950 -17.55 -13.50 -18.72
C ASN A 950 -17.04 -13.09 -20.13
N LEU A 951 -15.76 -12.75 -20.20
CA LEU A 951 -15.06 -12.33 -21.40
C LEU A 951 -13.91 -13.28 -21.72
N SER A 952 -13.68 -13.54 -23.01
CA SER A 952 -12.46 -14.16 -23.50
C SER A 952 -11.76 -13.25 -24.51
N ARG A 953 -10.44 -13.18 -24.43
CA ARG A 953 -9.59 -12.35 -25.28
C ARG A 953 -8.35 -13.11 -25.77
N TYR A 954 -7.88 -12.76 -26.95
CA TYR A 954 -6.53 -13.11 -27.44
C TYR A 954 -6.03 -12.03 -28.39
N THR A 955 -4.72 -11.93 -28.53
CA THR A 955 -4.07 -11.03 -29.49
C THR A 955 -3.47 -11.83 -30.65
N ALA A 956 -3.50 -11.30 -31.87
CA ALA A 956 -2.87 -11.90 -33.03
C ALA A 956 -2.03 -10.89 -33.82
N ILE A 957 -1.00 -11.35 -34.52
CA ILE A 957 -0.11 -10.49 -35.32
C ILE A 957 -0.62 -10.42 -36.76
N LYS A 958 -1.02 -9.23 -37.21
CA LYS A 958 -1.54 -9.01 -38.57
C LYS A 958 -0.44 -8.65 -39.57
N THR A 959 0.57 -7.88 -39.13
CA THR A 959 1.69 -7.46 -39.98
C THR A 959 2.99 -7.50 -39.19
N LEU A 960 4.00 -8.21 -39.69
CA LEU A 960 5.33 -8.30 -39.07
C LEU A 960 6.33 -7.30 -39.69
N PRO A 961 7.02 -6.49 -38.86
CA PRO A 961 8.02 -5.53 -39.34
C PRO A 961 9.28 -6.24 -39.87
N PRO A 962 10.10 -5.62 -40.73
CA PRO A 962 11.41 -6.13 -41.13
C PRO A 962 12.37 -6.36 -39.96
N ILE A 963 12.32 -5.49 -38.94
CA ILE A 963 13.03 -5.64 -37.67
C ILE A 963 11.99 -5.64 -36.55
N LEU A 964 11.96 -6.71 -35.77
CA LEU A 964 11.03 -6.92 -34.66
C LEU A 964 11.75 -6.71 -33.33
N HIS A 965 11.15 -5.89 -32.46
CA HIS A 965 11.57 -5.75 -31.08
C HIS A 965 10.73 -6.62 -30.15
N VAL A 966 11.39 -7.31 -29.22
CA VAL A 966 10.76 -8.12 -28.17
C VAL A 966 11.22 -7.63 -26.80
N LEU A 967 10.29 -7.12 -26.00
CA LEU A 967 10.51 -6.66 -24.63
C LEU A 967 10.29 -7.82 -23.65
N ILE A 968 11.27 -8.14 -22.81
CA ILE A 968 11.09 -9.11 -21.71
C ILE A 968 10.63 -8.33 -20.47
N GLN A 969 9.34 -8.38 -20.15
CA GLN A 969 8.77 -7.62 -19.05
C GLN A 969 9.13 -8.22 -17.69
N ARG A 970 10.27 -7.81 -17.13
CA ARG A 970 10.77 -8.32 -15.85
C ARG A 970 10.14 -7.66 -14.62
N THR A 971 9.46 -6.53 -14.74
CA THR A 971 8.82 -5.85 -13.59
C THR A 971 7.52 -6.54 -13.19
N GLN A 972 7.46 -7.06 -11.96
CA GLN A 972 6.25 -7.63 -11.36
C GLN A 972 5.44 -6.55 -10.61
N SER A 973 4.14 -6.80 -10.39
CA SER A 973 3.21 -5.93 -9.64
C SER A 973 3.52 -5.76 -8.14
N ALA A 974 4.60 -6.37 -7.65
CA ALA A 974 5.16 -6.15 -6.31
C ALA A 974 6.36 -5.19 -6.30
N GLY A 975 6.75 -4.60 -7.45
CA GLY A 975 7.95 -3.76 -7.58
C GLY A 975 9.26 -4.56 -7.64
N THR A 976 9.17 -5.89 -7.76
CA THR A 976 10.29 -6.83 -7.84
C THR A 976 10.70 -7.10 -9.29
N LYS A 977 12.00 -7.30 -9.51
CA LYS A 977 12.54 -7.76 -10.81
C LYS A 977 12.47 -9.29 -10.88
N ASN A 978 11.87 -9.80 -11.95
CA ASN A 978 11.91 -11.21 -12.31
C ASN A 978 13.21 -11.54 -13.04
N ASP A 979 14.19 -12.05 -12.29
CA ASP A 979 15.50 -12.49 -12.79
C ASP A 979 15.51 -13.93 -13.35
N ASN A 980 14.34 -14.58 -13.50
CA ASN A 980 14.27 -15.94 -14.05
C ASN A 980 14.84 -16.01 -15.49
N PRO A 981 15.57 -17.09 -15.85
CA PRO A 981 16.13 -17.22 -17.18
C PRO A 981 15.06 -17.51 -18.25
N VAL A 982 15.17 -16.78 -19.36
CA VAL A 982 14.38 -17.00 -20.58
C VAL A 982 15.31 -17.61 -21.63
N ILE A 983 14.94 -18.74 -22.20
CA ILE A 983 15.72 -19.40 -23.26
C ILE A 983 15.43 -18.67 -24.57
N ILE A 984 16.45 -18.00 -25.11
CA ILE A 984 16.37 -17.17 -26.32
C ILE A 984 16.81 -18.00 -27.53
N PRO A 985 15.92 -18.27 -28.51
CA PRO A 985 16.29 -18.98 -29.72
C PRO A 985 17.07 -18.07 -30.68
N GLU A 986 18.03 -18.65 -31.42
CA GLU A 986 18.75 -17.95 -32.49
C GLU A 986 17.81 -17.54 -33.63
N THR A 987 16.88 -18.43 -33.99
CA THR A 987 15.84 -18.20 -35.00
C THR A 987 14.45 -18.34 -34.36
N LEU A 988 13.66 -17.28 -34.46
CA LEU A 988 12.29 -17.17 -33.95
C LEU A 988 11.29 -17.36 -35.12
N TYR A 989 10.28 -18.20 -34.92
CA TYR A 989 9.19 -18.42 -35.88
C TYR A 989 7.87 -17.88 -35.31
N LEU A 990 7.22 -16.97 -36.04
CA LEU A 990 6.08 -16.20 -35.52
C LEU A 990 4.72 -16.66 -36.07
N ASP A 991 4.75 -17.63 -36.98
CA ASP A 991 3.63 -18.29 -37.63
C ASP A 991 2.45 -18.59 -36.70
N ARG A 992 2.71 -19.17 -35.51
CA ARG A 992 1.68 -19.55 -34.53
C ARG A 992 0.92 -18.36 -33.90
N TYR A 993 1.47 -17.15 -33.96
CA TYR A 993 0.87 -15.94 -33.39
C TYR A 993 0.14 -15.08 -34.44
N MET A 994 0.32 -15.40 -35.74
CA MET A 994 -0.29 -14.65 -36.84
C MET A 994 -1.83 -14.64 -36.79
N ASP A 995 -2.40 -13.59 -37.37
CA ASP A 995 -3.84 -13.44 -37.59
C ASP A 995 -4.33 -14.38 -38.70
N ALA A 996 -5.48 -15.02 -38.47
CA ALA A 996 -6.04 -16.05 -39.34
C ALA A 996 -7.58 -16.02 -39.28
N PRO A 997 -8.30 -16.10 -40.42
CA PRO A 997 -9.75 -16.11 -40.44
C PRO A 997 -10.35 -17.22 -39.56
N HIS A 998 -11.43 -16.96 -38.84
CA HIS A 998 -11.94 -17.90 -37.83
C HIS A 998 -12.52 -19.22 -38.38
N ASP A 999 -12.73 -19.30 -39.70
CA ASP A 999 -13.14 -20.52 -40.43
C ASP A 999 -11.95 -21.24 -41.09
N SER A 1000 -10.71 -20.77 -40.88
CA SER A 1000 -9.49 -21.33 -41.50
C SER A 1000 -8.95 -22.57 -40.75
N PRO A 1001 -8.30 -23.51 -41.46
CA PRO A 1001 -7.59 -24.60 -40.80
C PRO A 1001 -6.39 -24.11 -39.98
N GLU A 1002 -5.90 -22.90 -40.21
CA GLU A 1002 -4.86 -22.22 -39.42
C GLU A 1002 -5.39 -21.88 -38.01
N PHE A 1003 -6.58 -21.28 -37.93
CA PHE A 1003 -7.23 -20.97 -36.65
C PHE A 1003 -7.65 -22.24 -35.89
N GLU A 1004 -8.05 -23.31 -36.59
CA GLU A 1004 -8.27 -24.63 -35.97
C GLU A 1004 -6.99 -25.29 -35.46
N ARG A 1005 -5.79 -25.00 -36.03
CA ARG A 1005 -4.52 -25.39 -35.40
C ARG A 1005 -4.32 -24.62 -34.09
N ARG A 1006 -4.42 -23.30 -34.13
CA ARG A 1006 -4.24 -22.42 -32.96
C ARG A 1006 -5.17 -22.77 -31.78
N LYS A 1007 -6.43 -23.15 -32.04
CA LYS A 1007 -7.35 -23.69 -31.01
C LYS A 1007 -6.84 -24.98 -30.36
N ARG A 1008 -6.29 -25.91 -31.14
CA ARG A 1008 -5.71 -27.15 -30.60
C ARG A 1008 -4.46 -26.83 -29.78
N ASP A 1009 -3.62 -25.91 -30.24
CA ASP A 1009 -2.41 -25.51 -29.53
C ASP A 1009 -2.74 -24.92 -28.15
N TRP A 1010 -3.79 -24.10 -28.04
CA TRP A 1010 -4.31 -23.61 -26.76
C TRP A 1010 -4.80 -24.74 -25.83
N VAL A 1011 -5.59 -25.69 -26.35
CA VAL A 1011 -6.09 -26.84 -25.57
C VAL A 1011 -4.96 -27.76 -25.12
N LEU A 1012 -3.98 -28.01 -25.99
CA LEU A 1012 -2.78 -28.80 -25.68
C LEU A 1012 -1.90 -28.09 -24.63
N SER A 1013 -1.70 -26.78 -24.75
CA SER A 1013 -0.91 -25.98 -23.81
C SER A 1013 -1.56 -25.92 -22.42
N SER A 1014 -2.89 -25.74 -22.37
CA SER A 1014 -3.66 -25.82 -21.12
C SER A 1014 -3.54 -27.20 -20.48
N ARG A 1015 -3.72 -28.29 -21.26
CA ARG A 1015 -3.58 -29.66 -20.76
C ARG A 1015 -2.16 -29.96 -20.26
N LEU A 1016 -1.13 -29.40 -20.90
CA LEU A 1016 0.26 -29.51 -20.45
C LEU A 1016 0.51 -28.76 -19.15
N ALA A 1017 -0.12 -27.60 -18.94
CA ALA A 1017 -0.06 -26.89 -17.65
C ALA A 1017 -0.74 -27.70 -16.53
N ASP A 1018 -1.93 -28.26 -16.79
CA ASP A 1018 -2.64 -29.14 -15.84
C ASP A 1018 -1.79 -30.36 -15.47
N LEU A 1019 -1.20 -31.03 -16.46
CA LEU A 1019 -0.37 -32.22 -16.26
C LEU A 1019 0.91 -31.92 -15.49
N ARG A 1020 1.61 -30.83 -15.80
CA ARG A 1020 2.82 -30.40 -15.07
C ARG A 1020 2.50 -29.99 -13.63
N LYS A 1021 1.32 -29.41 -13.36
CA LYS A 1021 0.83 -29.14 -12.00
C LYS A 1021 0.61 -30.45 -11.24
N LEU A 1022 -0.06 -31.43 -11.85
CA LEU A 1022 -0.28 -32.76 -11.27
C LEU A 1022 1.03 -33.53 -11.06
N GLU A 1023 2.03 -33.38 -11.94
CA GLU A 1023 3.37 -33.98 -11.79
C GLU A 1023 4.12 -33.35 -10.60
N MET A 1024 4.03 -32.03 -10.42
CA MET A 1024 4.62 -31.32 -9.28
C MET A 1024 3.95 -31.69 -7.95
N GLU A 1025 2.61 -31.73 -7.92
CA GLU A 1025 1.82 -32.16 -6.75
C GLU A 1025 2.18 -33.60 -6.37
N ALA A 1026 2.19 -34.53 -7.32
CA ALA A 1026 2.61 -35.92 -7.08
C ALA A 1026 4.08 -36.02 -6.64
N GLY A 1027 4.99 -35.20 -7.19
CA GLY A 1027 6.40 -35.18 -6.81
C GLY A 1027 6.67 -34.66 -5.39
N SER A 1028 5.79 -33.81 -4.85
CA SER A 1028 5.87 -33.31 -3.47
C SER A 1028 5.48 -34.33 -2.40
N ALA A 1029 4.76 -35.40 -2.75
CA ALA A 1029 4.20 -36.38 -1.83
C ALA A 1029 5.17 -37.51 -1.43
N ASP A 1030 6.47 -37.34 -1.70
CA ASP A 1030 7.50 -38.38 -1.92
C ASP A 1030 7.81 -39.39 -0.79
N ASP A 1031 7.13 -39.31 0.37
CA ASP A 1031 7.26 -40.26 1.49
C ASP A 1031 5.90 -40.88 1.92
N TYR A 1032 4.75 -40.32 1.52
CA TYR A 1032 3.44 -40.73 2.06
C TYR A 1032 3.01 -42.15 1.66
N GLY A 1033 3.14 -42.53 0.39
CA GLY A 1033 2.76 -43.88 -0.07
C GLY A 1033 3.55 -44.99 0.64
N ALA A 1034 4.87 -44.83 0.74
CA ALA A 1034 5.74 -45.76 1.44
C ALA A 1034 5.52 -45.76 2.97
N LEU A 1035 5.24 -44.60 3.58
CA LEU A 1035 4.96 -44.48 5.01
C LEU A 1035 3.62 -45.13 5.38
N LEU A 1036 2.58 -45.00 4.53
CA LEU A 1036 1.28 -45.67 4.69
C LEU A 1036 1.41 -47.20 4.62
N GLU A 1037 2.13 -47.73 3.63
CA GLU A 1037 2.41 -49.17 3.54
C GLU A 1037 3.21 -49.67 4.76
N ARG A 1038 4.24 -48.92 5.19
CA ARG A 1038 5.04 -49.25 6.38
C ARG A 1038 4.21 -49.23 7.66
N ALA A 1039 3.26 -48.29 7.80
CA ALA A 1039 2.33 -48.22 8.92
C ALA A 1039 1.33 -49.39 8.93
N GLY A 1040 0.88 -49.84 7.75
CA GLY A 1040 0.07 -51.05 7.59
C GLY A 1040 0.82 -52.32 8.00
N GLN A 1041 2.08 -52.46 7.55
CA GLN A 1041 2.94 -53.61 7.88
C GLN A 1041 3.31 -53.68 9.36
N ALA A 1042 3.58 -52.53 10.01
CA ALA A 1042 3.98 -52.45 11.41
C ALA A 1042 2.95 -53.06 12.39
N ARG A 1043 1.67 -53.18 12.00
CA ARG A 1043 0.61 -53.80 12.82
C ARG A 1043 0.65 -55.33 12.86
N GLN A 1044 1.45 -56.01 12.02
CA GLN A 1044 1.39 -57.48 11.90
C GLN A 1044 2.42 -58.26 12.76
N VAL A 1045 3.44 -57.62 13.32
CA VAL A 1045 4.54 -58.33 14.02
C VAL A 1045 4.32 -58.38 15.54
N GLY A 1046 3.79 -59.52 16.02
CA GLY A 1046 3.79 -59.90 17.44
C GLY A 1046 5.08 -60.61 17.88
N PRO A 1047 5.40 -60.68 19.19
CA PRO A 1047 6.78 -60.90 19.64
C PRO A 1047 7.17 -62.35 20.00
N GLU A 1048 8.21 -62.85 19.31
CA GLU A 1048 9.16 -63.90 19.73
C GLU A 1048 10.55 -63.51 19.13
N GLY A 1049 11.72 -63.69 19.74
CA GLY A 1049 12.08 -64.11 21.10
C GLY A 1049 13.61 -64.21 21.26
N ASP A 1050 14.13 -63.71 22.40
CA ASP A 1050 15.48 -63.90 22.99
C ASP A 1050 16.80 -63.53 22.24
N GLU A 1051 17.51 -62.56 22.85
CA GLU A 1051 18.96 -62.49 23.16
C GLU A 1051 20.07 -62.72 22.09
N VAL A 1052 21.00 -61.76 21.96
CA VAL A 1052 22.40 -61.81 22.49
C VAL A 1052 23.34 -60.72 21.86
N GLN A 1053 23.90 -59.86 22.73
CA GLN A 1053 25.22 -59.15 22.66
C GLN A 1053 25.67 -58.36 21.40
N ALA A 1054 25.39 -57.06 21.42
CA ALA A 1054 26.35 -55.94 21.56
C ALA A 1054 27.83 -56.05 21.12
N GLU A 1055 28.24 -55.12 20.24
CA GLU A 1055 29.50 -54.34 20.21
C GLU A 1055 29.24 -53.10 19.32
N GLY A 1056 29.63 -51.83 19.61
CA GLY A 1056 30.18 -51.24 20.83
C GLY A 1056 30.91 -49.91 20.56
N ALA A 1057 30.22 -48.75 20.63
CA ALA A 1057 30.83 -47.40 20.54
C ALA A 1057 29.88 -46.25 21.03
N ASP A 1058 29.87 -46.02 22.34
CA ASP A 1058 29.56 -44.79 23.13
C ASP A 1058 29.20 -43.50 22.34
N ASP A 1059 28.03 -42.82 22.49
CA ASP A 1059 27.34 -42.26 23.69
C ASP A 1059 28.21 -41.22 24.48
N PRO A 1060 27.70 -40.15 25.16
CA PRO A 1060 26.29 -39.81 25.45
C PRO A 1060 25.86 -38.30 25.45
N MET A 1061 24.54 -38.08 25.66
CA MET A 1061 23.81 -36.82 26.04
C MET A 1061 23.74 -35.68 25.00
N ALA A 1062 22.60 -35.01 24.69
CA ALA A 1062 21.38 -34.58 25.43
C ALA A 1062 21.60 -33.35 26.35
N VAL A 1063 20.66 -32.41 26.53
CA VAL A 1063 19.18 -32.43 26.38
C VAL A 1063 18.64 -31.03 25.94
N ASP A 1064 17.32 -30.97 25.67
CA ASP A 1064 16.40 -29.81 25.91
C ASP A 1064 16.42 -28.58 24.97
N SER A 1065 15.29 -28.03 24.50
CA SER A 1065 13.88 -28.52 24.40
C SER A 1065 13.11 -27.74 23.29
N LEU A 1066 12.15 -28.36 22.59
CA LEU A 1066 10.97 -27.72 21.96
C LEU A 1066 9.81 -28.75 21.88
N GLU A 1067 8.58 -28.31 22.13
CA GLU A 1067 7.39 -29.18 22.22
C GLU A 1067 6.47 -29.10 20.98
N GLU A 1068 5.63 -30.11 20.83
CA GLU A 1068 4.65 -30.28 19.73
C GLU A 1068 3.41 -29.41 19.93
N VAL A 1069 2.76 -28.97 18.84
CA VAL A 1069 1.31 -28.68 18.85
C VAL A 1069 0.68 -29.26 17.59
N ASP A 1070 -0.42 -30.00 17.79
CA ASP A 1070 -1.15 -30.78 16.79
C ASP A 1070 -1.98 -29.90 15.82
N ALA A 1071 -2.09 -30.32 14.56
CA ALA A 1071 -2.75 -29.58 13.49
C ALA A 1071 -3.33 -30.47 12.37
N SER A 1072 -4.41 -31.20 12.66
CA SER A 1072 -5.37 -31.60 11.61
C SER A 1072 -6.78 -31.84 12.16
N GLN A 1073 -7.70 -30.92 11.87
CA GLN A 1073 -9.10 -31.27 11.65
C GLN A 1073 -9.27 -31.48 10.15
N GLU A 1074 -9.64 -32.68 9.73
CA GLU A 1074 -10.28 -32.88 8.42
C GLU A 1074 -11.67 -33.48 8.67
N GLU A 1075 -12.69 -32.80 8.14
CA GLU A 1075 -14.05 -33.34 8.05
C GLU A 1075 -14.19 -34.08 6.73
N ASP A 1076 -14.63 -35.34 6.76
CA ASP A 1076 -15.13 -36.03 5.56
C ASP A 1076 -16.65 -36.19 5.64
N TRP A 1077 -17.34 -35.75 4.59
CA TRP A 1077 -18.79 -35.69 4.47
C TRP A 1077 -19.26 -36.67 3.38
N SER A 1078 -19.83 -37.80 3.79
CA SER A 1078 -20.56 -38.68 2.86
C SER A 1078 -22.06 -38.37 2.88
N PHE A 1079 -22.59 -38.03 1.70
CA PHE A 1079 -23.97 -37.60 1.46
C PHE A 1079 -24.75 -38.70 0.73
N ASP A 1080 -25.88 -39.13 1.31
CA ASP A 1080 -26.97 -39.78 0.55
C ASP A 1080 -28.30 -39.65 1.31
N GLY A 1081 -29.39 -39.35 0.60
CA GLY A 1081 -30.71 -39.03 1.18
C GLY A 1081 -31.63 -40.25 1.43
N PRO A 1082 -32.86 -40.08 1.97
CA PRO A 1082 -33.70 -38.87 1.82
C PRO A 1082 -34.49 -38.37 3.06
N VAL A 1083 -34.43 -37.05 3.28
CA VAL A 1083 -35.57 -36.10 3.46
C VAL A 1083 -36.85 -36.62 4.16
N ASP A 1084 -36.98 -36.42 5.49
CA ASP A 1084 -37.84 -35.37 6.10
C ASP A 1084 -37.93 -35.47 7.66
N ASP A 1085 -37.99 -34.29 8.30
CA ASP A 1085 -38.42 -33.92 9.67
C ASP A 1085 -37.89 -34.58 10.99
N ASP A 1086 -37.72 -33.67 11.97
CA ASP A 1086 -37.54 -33.80 13.44
C ASP A 1086 -36.27 -34.45 14.06
N TYR A 1087 -35.67 -33.71 15.01
CA TYR A 1087 -34.42 -34.00 15.72
C TYR A 1087 -34.51 -35.16 16.73
N VAL A 1088 -33.46 -36.01 16.79
CA VAL A 1088 -33.17 -36.87 17.96
C VAL A 1088 -31.70 -36.83 18.35
N LEU A 1089 -31.43 -36.39 19.58
CA LEU A 1089 -30.11 -36.46 20.23
C LEU A 1089 -29.79 -37.88 20.73
N ILE A 1090 -28.53 -38.31 20.61
CA ILE A 1090 -27.97 -39.41 21.44
C ILE A 1090 -26.68 -38.94 22.09
N SER A 1091 -26.55 -39.17 23.40
CA SER A 1091 -25.53 -38.59 24.26
C SER A 1091 -24.24 -39.44 24.35
N LYS A 1092 -23.10 -38.77 24.61
CA LYS A 1092 -21.80 -39.42 24.84
C LYS A 1092 -21.82 -40.27 26.11
N GLY A 1093 -21.86 -41.59 25.96
CA GLY A 1093 -21.83 -42.56 27.06
C GLY A 1093 -20.41 -42.84 27.57
N ARG A 1094 -20.16 -42.57 28.86
CA ARG A 1094 -18.91 -42.87 29.56
C ARG A 1094 -18.84 -44.35 29.95
N SER A 1095 -17.76 -45.06 29.59
CA SER A 1095 -17.52 -46.43 30.09
C SER A 1095 -16.05 -46.82 30.13
N GLU A 1096 -15.65 -47.43 31.24
CA GLU A 1096 -14.39 -48.18 31.36
C GLU A 1096 -14.65 -49.68 31.14
N SER A 1097 -13.60 -50.43 30.79
CA SER A 1097 -13.47 -51.86 31.07
C SER A 1097 -14.43 -52.88 30.41
N ARG A 1098 -13.83 -53.66 29.51
CA ARG A 1098 -13.98 -55.13 29.39
C ARG A 1098 -15.28 -55.69 28.77
N ALA A 1099 -15.17 -56.05 27.48
CA ALA A 1099 -15.54 -57.39 27.01
C ALA A 1099 -14.66 -57.81 25.81
N LYS A 1100 -14.12 -59.04 25.82
CA LYS A 1100 -13.61 -59.67 24.60
C LYS A 1100 -14.77 -60.42 23.95
N ALA A 1101 -15.14 -60.06 22.72
CA ALA A 1101 -15.96 -60.86 21.83
C ALA A 1101 -15.23 -60.98 20.49
N GLN A 1102 -15.26 -62.17 19.89
CA GLN A 1102 -14.51 -62.46 18.67
C GLN A 1102 -15.36 -62.16 17.44
N LEU A 1103 -14.92 -61.21 16.62
CA LEU A 1103 -15.18 -61.23 15.19
C LEU A 1103 -13.85 -61.50 14.49
N LYS A 1104 -13.88 -62.45 13.55
CA LYS A 1104 -12.79 -62.73 12.62
C LYS A 1104 -13.22 -62.17 11.28
N ASP A 1105 -12.72 -61.00 10.94
CA ASP A 1105 -12.52 -60.60 9.55
C ASP A 1105 -11.09 -60.09 9.45
N GLN A 1106 -10.37 -60.56 8.43
CA GLN A 1106 -9.03 -60.08 8.11
C GLN A 1106 -9.18 -59.00 7.04
N GLU A 1107 -9.42 -57.77 7.49
CA GLU A 1107 -9.17 -56.61 6.64
C GLU A 1107 -7.65 -56.53 6.44
N GLN A 1108 -7.17 -56.95 5.27
CA GLN A 1108 -5.84 -56.59 4.79
C GLN A 1108 -5.82 -55.07 4.63
N GLY A 1109 -4.76 -54.42 5.11
CA GLY A 1109 -4.51 -53.03 4.76
C GLY A 1109 -4.30 -52.89 3.25
N PRO A 1110 -4.47 -51.69 2.67
CA PRO A 1110 -4.17 -51.45 1.27
C PRO A 1110 -2.69 -51.76 0.97
N GLU A 1111 -2.48 -52.75 0.11
CA GLU A 1111 -1.17 -53.18 -0.41
C GLU A 1111 -1.02 -52.67 -1.86
N GLY A 1112 0.16 -52.16 -2.24
CA GLY A 1112 0.43 -51.70 -3.62
C GLY A 1112 0.06 -50.24 -3.90
N ILE A 1113 -0.04 -49.40 -2.87
CA ILE A 1113 -0.19 -47.94 -3.01
C ILE A 1113 1.01 -47.38 -3.77
N ALA A 1114 2.24 -47.78 -3.40
CA ALA A 1114 3.45 -47.28 -4.03
C ALA A 1114 3.57 -47.70 -5.51
N GLU A 1115 3.11 -48.91 -5.86
CA GLU A 1115 3.07 -49.38 -7.26
C GLU A 1115 2.03 -48.60 -8.09
N VAL A 1116 0.88 -48.29 -7.52
CA VAL A 1116 -0.17 -47.47 -8.17
C VAL A 1116 0.31 -46.04 -8.34
N GLU A 1117 0.94 -45.45 -7.32
CA GLU A 1117 1.48 -44.08 -7.37
C GLU A 1117 2.58 -43.95 -8.43
N GLN A 1118 3.57 -44.87 -8.44
CA GLN A 1118 4.61 -44.91 -9.46
C GLN A 1118 4.02 -45.02 -10.87
N LYS A 1119 2.97 -45.84 -11.04
CA LYS A 1119 2.28 -46.02 -12.31
C LYS A 1119 1.49 -44.77 -12.74
N VAL A 1120 0.88 -44.05 -11.80
CA VAL A 1120 0.20 -42.76 -12.09
C VAL A 1120 1.23 -41.72 -12.51
N ARG A 1121 2.36 -41.59 -11.79
CA ARG A 1121 3.47 -40.70 -12.18
C ARG A 1121 4.01 -41.05 -13.58
N GLN A 1122 4.18 -42.35 -13.88
CA GLN A 1122 4.58 -42.80 -15.22
C GLN A 1122 3.55 -42.41 -16.30
N MET A 1123 2.25 -42.61 -16.04
CA MET A 1123 1.18 -42.22 -16.97
C MET A 1123 1.13 -40.71 -17.22
N ILE A 1124 1.33 -39.88 -16.19
CA ILE A 1124 1.40 -38.42 -16.32
C ILE A 1124 2.60 -38.03 -17.20
N SER A 1125 3.79 -38.56 -16.92
CA SER A 1125 5.01 -38.27 -17.68
C SER A 1125 4.95 -38.77 -19.13
N GLU A 1126 4.29 -39.92 -19.37
CA GLU A 1126 4.00 -40.42 -20.71
C GLU A 1126 2.98 -39.54 -21.46
N GLU A 1127 1.92 -39.03 -20.81
CA GLU A 1127 0.97 -38.09 -21.45
C GLU A 1127 1.63 -36.74 -21.73
N ILE A 1128 2.40 -36.17 -20.79
CA ILE A 1128 3.17 -34.93 -21.01
C ILE A 1128 4.02 -35.06 -22.27
N LYS A 1129 4.81 -36.14 -22.36
CA LYS A 1129 5.67 -36.40 -23.51
C LYS A 1129 4.92 -36.60 -24.82
N GLU A 1130 3.78 -37.31 -24.81
CA GLU A 1130 2.93 -37.48 -26.01
C GLU A 1130 2.38 -36.13 -26.50
N ARG A 1131 1.95 -35.26 -25.57
CA ARG A 1131 1.39 -33.94 -25.88
C ARG A 1131 2.46 -32.94 -26.31
N GLU A 1132 3.64 -32.95 -25.69
CA GLU A 1132 4.81 -32.17 -26.10
C GLU A 1132 5.26 -32.55 -27.52
N GLN A 1133 5.34 -33.86 -27.84
CA GLN A 1133 5.69 -34.32 -29.18
C GLN A 1133 4.65 -33.92 -30.24
N ALA A 1134 3.36 -33.99 -29.92
CA ALA A 1134 2.29 -33.55 -30.83
C ALA A 1134 2.34 -32.03 -31.10
N LEU A 1135 2.67 -31.24 -30.08
CA LEU A 1135 2.86 -29.80 -30.14
C LEU A 1135 4.10 -29.42 -30.96
N GLU A 1136 5.23 -30.10 -30.72
CA GLU A 1136 6.47 -29.93 -31.48
C GLU A 1136 6.31 -30.36 -32.96
N GLU A 1137 5.53 -31.39 -33.26
CA GLU A 1137 5.19 -31.78 -34.63
C GLU A 1137 4.40 -30.68 -35.37
N ASP A 1138 3.44 -30.01 -34.73
CA ASP A 1138 2.65 -28.95 -35.37
C ASP A 1138 3.42 -27.62 -35.51
N TYR A 1139 4.34 -27.31 -34.58
CA TYR A 1139 5.27 -26.20 -34.73
C TYR A 1139 6.27 -26.44 -35.88
N ASN A 1140 6.83 -27.64 -36.01
CA ASN A 1140 7.73 -27.99 -37.12
C ASN A 1140 7.04 -28.02 -38.51
N ARG A 1141 5.70 -27.92 -38.57
CA ARG A 1141 4.94 -27.75 -39.82
C ARG A 1141 4.76 -26.29 -40.25
N SER A 1142 5.08 -25.32 -39.39
CA SER A 1142 4.72 -23.90 -39.56
C SER A 1142 5.95 -23.00 -39.37
N GLN A 1143 6.73 -22.83 -40.44
CA GLN A 1143 8.04 -22.15 -40.43
C GLN A 1143 8.20 -21.17 -41.62
N GLU A 1144 7.12 -20.51 -42.04
CA GLU A 1144 7.09 -19.55 -43.15
C GLU A 1144 7.64 -18.17 -42.75
N HIS A 1145 7.72 -17.83 -41.47
CA HIS A 1145 8.17 -16.52 -40.98
C HIS A 1145 9.40 -16.59 -40.03
N PRO A 1146 10.59 -16.99 -40.53
CA PRO A 1146 11.84 -17.00 -39.76
C PRO A 1146 12.43 -15.59 -39.52
N TYR A 1147 12.82 -15.34 -38.27
CA TYR A 1147 13.51 -14.13 -37.81
C TYR A 1147 14.79 -14.51 -37.07
N GLN A 1148 15.93 -13.91 -37.42
CA GLN A 1148 17.22 -14.13 -36.77
C GLN A 1148 17.48 -13.12 -35.66
N LEU A 1149 18.07 -13.55 -34.56
CA LEU A 1149 18.53 -12.66 -33.50
C LEU A 1149 19.67 -11.76 -34.02
N GLU A 1150 19.43 -10.45 -34.07
CA GLU A 1150 20.40 -9.41 -34.44
C GLU A 1150 21.13 -8.90 -33.21
N ALA A 1151 20.39 -8.47 -32.18
CA ALA A 1151 20.96 -7.84 -31.00
C ALA A 1151 20.20 -8.17 -29.72
N VAL A 1152 20.90 -8.11 -28.59
CA VAL A 1152 20.35 -8.28 -27.25
C VAL A 1152 20.90 -7.21 -26.32
N ILE A 1153 20.02 -6.34 -25.83
CA ILE A 1153 20.34 -5.35 -24.80
C ILE A 1153 20.15 -6.03 -23.44
N CYS A 1154 21.23 -6.06 -22.67
CA CYS A 1154 21.27 -6.64 -21.34
C CYS A 1154 21.23 -5.56 -20.26
N HIS A 1155 20.67 -5.89 -19.10
CA HIS A 1155 20.59 -5.05 -17.91
C HIS A 1155 20.96 -5.83 -16.64
N ARG A 1156 22.01 -5.39 -15.95
CA ARG A 1156 22.42 -5.90 -14.62
C ARG A 1156 22.25 -4.80 -13.58
N GLY A 1157 21.25 -4.95 -12.70
CA GLY A 1157 20.95 -4.00 -11.64
C GLY A 1157 19.55 -4.18 -11.04
N ARG A 1158 19.18 -3.25 -10.15
CA ARG A 1158 17.82 -3.05 -9.64
C ARG A 1158 17.00 -2.28 -10.69
N LEU A 1159 15.67 -2.21 -10.53
CA LEU A 1159 14.79 -1.51 -11.49
C LEU A 1159 15.13 -0.01 -11.64
N SER A 1160 15.61 0.64 -10.58
CA SER A 1160 15.97 2.06 -10.57
C SER A 1160 17.46 2.36 -10.84
N SER A 1161 18.33 1.34 -10.85
CA SER A 1161 19.76 1.53 -11.10
C SER A 1161 20.48 0.24 -11.50
N GLY A 1162 21.22 0.30 -12.61
CA GLY A 1162 22.05 -0.78 -13.08
C GLY A 1162 23.02 -0.38 -14.18
N HIS A 1163 23.53 -1.38 -14.89
CA HIS A 1163 24.39 -1.20 -16.05
C HIS A 1163 23.83 -1.90 -17.28
N TYR A 1164 23.94 -1.22 -18.42
CA TYR A 1164 23.42 -1.66 -19.71
C TYR A 1164 24.56 -1.84 -20.72
N TRP A 1165 24.47 -2.89 -21.52
CA TRP A 1165 25.36 -3.16 -22.64
C TRP A 1165 24.58 -3.90 -23.74
N VAL A 1166 25.10 -3.92 -24.96
CA VAL A 1166 24.45 -4.61 -26.09
C VAL A 1166 25.38 -5.62 -26.76
N TRP A 1167 24.88 -6.83 -26.93
CA TRP A 1167 25.45 -7.81 -27.86
C TRP A 1167 24.82 -7.60 -29.23
N ILE A 1168 25.62 -7.46 -30.29
CA ILE A 1168 25.16 -7.36 -31.68
C ILE A 1168 25.88 -8.38 -32.55
N ARG A 1169 25.13 -9.08 -33.39
CA ARG A 1169 25.62 -10.06 -34.36
C ARG A 1169 26.06 -9.37 -35.64
N ASP A 1170 27.28 -9.62 -36.07
CA ASP A 1170 27.75 -9.29 -37.41
C ASP A 1170 27.50 -10.48 -38.34
N PHE A 1171 26.55 -10.31 -39.26
CA PHE A 1171 26.25 -11.31 -40.29
C PHE A 1171 27.29 -11.34 -41.43
N GLU A 1172 28.09 -10.29 -41.64
CA GLU A 1172 29.18 -10.28 -42.64
C GLU A 1172 30.39 -11.08 -42.14
N ASP A 1173 30.84 -10.79 -40.92
CA ASP A 1173 32.05 -11.39 -40.34
C ASP A 1173 31.75 -12.69 -39.56
N GLY A 1174 30.48 -12.99 -39.28
CA GLY A 1174 30.03 -14.22 -38.62
C GLY A 1174 30.29 -14.27 -37.11
N VAL A 1175 30.35 -13.11 -36.44
CA VAL A 1175 30.78 -12.98 -35.03
C VAL A 1175 29.78 -12.17 -34.20
N TRP A 1176 29.81 -12.37 -32.88
CA TRP A 1176 29.11 -11.50 -31.94
C TRP A 1176 30.06 -10.43 -31.42
N ARG A 1177 29.59 -9.19 -31.32
CA ARG A 1177 30.32 -8.08 -30.70
C ARG A 1177 29.57 -7.58 -29.47
N CYS A 1178 30.28 -7.46 -28.35
CA CYS A 1178 29.74 -6.91 -27.11
C CYS A 1178 30.18 -5.45 -26.99
N TYR A 1179 29.23 -4.52 -27.03
CA TYR A 1179 29.47 -3.08 -26.87
C TYR A 1179 29.13 -2.71 -25.43
N ASN A 1180 30.17 -2.49 -24.63
CA ASN A 1180 30.10 -2.14 -23.23
C ASN A 1180 30.72 -0.75 -23.03
N ASP A 1181 29.91 0.29 -23.29
CA ASP A 1181 30.36 1.68 -23.40
C ASP A 1181 31.61 1.83 -24.30
N GLY A 1182 32.75 2.22 -23.74
CA GLY A 1182 34.01 2.45 -24.45
C GLY A 1182 34.79 1.18 -24.79
N GLU A 1183 34.28 0.00 -24.43
CA GLU A 1183 34.89 -1.30 -24.70
C GLU A 1183 34.07 -2.09 -25.72
N VAL A 1184 34.74 -2.61 -26.76
CA VAL A 1184 34.13 -3.52 -27.75
C VAL A 1184 34.85 -4.85 -27.67
N GLY A 1185 34.16 -5.89 -27.22
CA GLY A 1185 34.62 -7.27 -27.27
C GLY A 1185 34.11 -8.00 -28.52
N VAL A 1186 34.78 -9.08 -28.91
CA VAL A 1186 34.35 -9.97 -30.00
C VAL A 1186 34.36 -11.42 -29.50
N GLU A 1187 33.30 -12.16 -29.78
CA GLU A 1187 33.16 -13.59 -29.51
C GLU A 1187 32.75 -14.32 -30.81
N THR A 1188 33.30 -15.52 -31.00
CA THR A 1188 33.09 -16.33 -32.21
C THR A 1188 32.16 -17.51 -31.98
N ASP A 1189 32.05 -18.00 -30.73
CA ASP A 1189 31.11 -19.06 -30.36
C ASP A 1189 29.69 -18.49 -30.12
N THR A 1190 28.84 -18.58 -31.14
CA THR A 1190 27.41 -18.19 -31.06
C THR A 1190 26.64 -19.03 -30.04
N GLU A 1191 26.94 -20.34 -29.90
CA GLU A 1191 26.27 -21.16 -28.90
C GLU A 1191 26.64 -20.71 -27.48
N LYS A 1192 27.89 -20.30 -27.24
CA LYS A 1192 28.31 -19.74 -25.95
C LYS A 1192 27.55 -18.46 -25.63
N VAL A 1193 27.48 -17.50 -26.57
CA VAL A 1193 26.73 -16.26 -26.35
C VAL A 1193 25.26 -16.55 -26.04
N LEU A 1194 24.61 -17.45 -26.79
CA LEU A 1194 23.22 -17.84 -26.54
C LEU A 1194 23.03 -18.59 -25.22
N ARG A 1195 23.98 -19.44 -24.81
CA ARG A 1195 23.98 -20.09 -23.48
C ARG A 1195 24.11 -19.07 -22.36
N ASP A 1196 25.10 -18.18 -22.45
CA ASP A 1196 25.38 -17.16 -21.43
C ASP A 1196 24.13 -16.26 -21.26
N LEU A 1197 23.55 -15.76 -22.35
CA LEU A 1197 22.31 -14.97 -22.34
C LEU A 1197 21.10 -15.76 -21.78
N SER A 1198 20.95 -17.04 -22.12
CA SER A 1198 19.83 -17.89 -21.67
C SER A 1198 19.97 -18.45 -20.25
N THR A 1199 21.03 -18.10 -19.50
CA THR A 1199 21.25 -18.62 -18.13
C THR A 1199 20.92 -17.65 -17.01
N GLY A 1200 20.67 -16.36 -17.29
CA GLY A 1200 20.43 -15.34 -16.27
C GLY A 1200 19.30 -14.35 -16.59
N GLY A 1201 18.98 -13.51 -15.61
CA GLY A 1201 17.99 -12.43 -15.69
C GLY A 1201 18.44 -11.16 -16.41
N GLU A 1202 19.50 -11.25 -17.24
CA GLU A 1202 20.18 -10.10 -17.83
C GLU A 1202 19.56 -9.60 -19.14
N PRO A 1203 19.13 -10.46 -20.10
CA PRO A 1203 18.47 -9.99 -21.31
C PRO A 1203 17.18 -9.25 -20.99
N TYR A 1204 17.03 -8.05 -21.56
CA TYR A 1204 15.88 -7.16 -21.35
C TYR A 1204 15.15 -6.83 -22.65
N TYR A 1205 15.89 -6.49 -23.71
CA TYR A 1205 15.34 -6.12 -25.02
C TYR A 1205 16.02 -6.95 -26.11
N LEU A 1206 15.24 -7.64 -26.94
CA LEU A 1206 15.75 -8.45 -28.05
C LEU A 1206 15.38 -7.79 -29.39
N CYS A 1207 16.35 -7.69 -30.29
CA CYS A 1207 16.16 -7.24 -31.66
C CYS A 1207 16.31 -8.42 -32.62
N TYR A 1208 15.27 -8.71 -33.38
CA TYR A 1208 15.22 -9.76 -34.38
C TYR A 1208 15.05 -9.17 -35.78
N VAL A 1209 15.82 -9.65 -36.75
CA VAL A 1209 15.73 -9.23 -38.17
C VAL A 1209 15.15 -10.36 -39.02
N ARG A 1210 14.27 -10.03 -39.98
CA ARG A 1210 13.67 -11.03 -40.88
C ARG A 1210 14.75 -11.76 -41.68
N ASP A 1211 14.80 -13.09 -41.56
CA ASP A 1211 15.94 -13.89 -42.03
C ASP A 1211 16.27 -13.69 -43.52
N LYS A 1212 15.23 -13.64 -44.36
CA LYS A 1212 15.31 -13.48 -45.82
C LYS A 1212 16.00 -12.19 -46.27
N ASP A 1213 15.81 -11.10 -45.52
CA ASP A 1213 16.18 -9.74 -45.94
C ASP A 1213 17.34 -9.16 -45.08
N LYS A 1214 17.88 -9.95 -44.13
CA LYS A 1214 18.79 -9.49 -43.07
C LYS A 1214 20.05 -8.76 -43.56
N GLU A 1215 20.73 -9.30 -44.58
CA GLU A 1215 21.96 -8.72 -45.15
C GLU A 1215 21.71 -7.37 -45.85
N GLU A 1216 20.47 -7.08 -46.24
CA GLU A 1216 20.09 -5.77 -46.78
C GLU A 1216 19.68 -4.79 -45.67
N LEU A 1217 19.05 -5.28 -44.60
CA LEU A 1217 18.47 -4.48 -43.52
C LEU A 1217 19.49 -4.03 -42.45
N VAL A 1218 20.45 -4.87 -42.09
CA VAL A 1218 21.35 -4.65 -40.94
C VAL A 1218 22.79 -5.04 -41.28
N SER A 1219 23.75 -4.24 -40.85
CA SER A 1219 25.19 -4.56 -40.95
C SER A 1219 26.01 -3.68 -40.01
N VAL A 1220 27.19 -4.14 -39.59
CA VAL A 1220 28.08 -3.35 -38.71
C VAL A 1220 29.03 -2.49 -39.55
N PRO A 1221 28.95 -1.14 -39.49
CA PRO A 1221 29.81 -0.29 -40.32
C PRO A 1221 31.29 -0.42 -39.96
N LYS A 1222 32.10 -0.73 -40.97
CA LYS A 1222 33.57 -0.82 -40.85
C LYS A 1222 34.16 0.59 -40.99
N ARG A 1223 35.24 0.89 -40.26
CA ARG A 1223 35.85 2.25 -40.21
C ARG A 1223 36.33 2.68 -41.60
N GLU A 1224 36.17 3.96 -41.92
CA GLU A 1224 36.76 4.53 -43.13
C GLU A 1224 38.26 4.74 -42.95
N TYR A 1225 39.06 3.85 -43.54
CA TYR A 1225 40.51 4.02 -43.60
C TYR A 1225 40.87 5.29 -44.37
N ALA A 1226 41.54 6.23 -43.69
CA ALA A 1226 42.19 7.35 -44.34
C ALA A 1226 43.32 6.82 -45.26
N SER A 1227 43.07 6.80 -46.57
CA SER A 1227 44.09 6.46 -47.57
C SER A 1227 45.21 7.51 -47.54
N SER A 1228 46.43 7.08 -47.30
CA SER A 1228 47.63 7.91 -47.19
C SER A 1228 48.26 8.31 -48.53
#